data_AF-A0AAE4DC27-F1
#
_entry.id   AF-A0AAE4DC27-F1
#
_cell.length_a   1.000
_cell.length_b   1.000
_cell.length_c   1.000
_cell.angle_alpha   90.00
_cell.angle_beta   90.00
_cell.angle_gamma   90.00
#
_symmetry.space_group_name_H-M   'P 1'
#
loop_
_entity.id
_entity.type
_entity.pdbx_description
1 polymer ?
#
loop_
_entity_poly.entity_id
_entity_poly.type
_entity_poly.pdbx_seq_one_letter_code
_entity_poly.pdbx_strand_id
1 'polypeptide(L)'
;MKLSVIIVNYNVKYFLEQCLISVLQASKDIETEIFVVDNNSVDGSVEMVKERFPEIKLIANKDNVGFSKANNQAIRESKGEYVLLLNPDTLVEEDTFTKTVQFMDEHPNAGGLGVKMVDGKGLFLPESKRGLPTPQVAFYKMFGLSSLFPKSKKFGRYHLGFLDKDEIHKIDVLAGAFMLMRRKTLDEVGLLDETFFMYGEDIDLSWRIKLGGYENYYYPKTRIIHYKGESTKKGSLNYVFVFYKAMIIFAKKHFSSSLAGVYSFFINIAIYLRAALSLLRRFLTSITVPFIDGILIFLSLHIITQFYEDIKGFQYPDDLVLPTTIAFSIIMMVSNYFSGGYDKPVKLKNNAKGVATGAIIVLIAYSLLGESYRFSRAIILMGGLASLGIVLLVRSLYHLLQIPGYSLSQTTAKRIAVVGKPDEIERVTKMLHNINLNTAVIAEINPNSQSEPNDHFVGKLHQLPEIIEGFKLNEVIFCSRDIEPEAIINQMSRLSSYDLEYKIAPPESVFIIGSNSVNSTGELYSLVDLNSIDSPSSKRNKRLLDILISLIAVVLSPVLAIFNKPLRRVFPQLFSVLFGSKTFVGYSNTIRQKIILPKIKTPVIYLDNQINNQNIILSYTDKAILNYSNNYHWQKDLRIIWNFLFGSKKSV
;
A
#
# COMPACT_ATOMS: atom_id res chain seq x y z
N MET A 1 -36.64 14.70 -1.28
CA MET A 1 -35.31 14.08 -1.07
C MET A 1 -35.40 12.98 -0.03
N LYS A 2 -35.23 11.72 -0.44
CA LYS A 2 -35.34 10.56 0.47
C LYS A 2 -34.00 10.21 1.12
N LEU A 3 -32.91 10.24 0.35
CA LEU A 3 -31.57 9.86 0.80
C LEU A 3 -30.53 10.94 0.49
N SER A 4 -29.66 11.24 1.44
CA SER A 4 -28.43 12.02 1.22
C SER A 4 -27.21 11.13 1.44
N VAL A 5 -26.42 10.91 0.39
CA VAL A 5 -25.16 10.16 0.46
C VAL A 5 -24.00 11.15 0.63
N ILE A 6 -23.17 10.94 1.64
CA ILE A 6 -22.06 11.82 2.00
C ILE A 6 -20.77 11.01 1.98
N ILE A 7 -19.84 11.42 1.13
CA ILE A 7 -18.55 10.76 0.92
C ILE A 7 -17.43 11.73 1.25
N VAL A 8 -16.62 11.41 2.26
CA VAL A 8 -15.41 12.19 2.57
C VAL A 8 -14.22 11.60 1.84
N ASN A 9 -13.58 12.39 0.98
CA ASN A 9 -12.46 11.98 0.15
C ASN A 9 -11.11 12.52 0.67
N TYR A 10 -10.06 11.70 0.61
CA TYR A 10 -8.68 12.13 0.84
C TYR A 10 -7.66 11.25 0.09
N ASN A 11 -7.12 11.74 -1.02
CA ASN A 11 -6.08 11.10 -1.82
C ASN A 11 -6.41 9.66 -2.30
N VAL A 12 -7.67 9.41 -2.69
CA VAL A 12 -8.13 8.12 -3.21
C VAL A 12 -8.98 8.25 -4.48
N LYS A 13 -8.59 9.13 -5.41
CA LYS A 13 -9.27 9.45 -6.68
C LYS A 13 -9.89 8.24 -7.37
N TYR A 14 -9.12 7.17 -7.56
CA TYR A 14 -9.57 6.01 -8.34
C TYR A 14 -10.65 5.21 -7.62
N PHE A 15 -10.50 5.02 -6.30
CA PHE A 15 -11.53 4.39 -5.48
C PHE A 15 -12.79 5.25 -5.40
N LEU A 16 -12.63 6.57 -5.21
CA LEU A 16 -13.74 7.52 -5.22
C LEU A 16 -14.53 7.43 -6.52
N GLU A 17 -13.86 7.43 -7.67
CA GLU A 17 -14.51 7.32 -8.97
C GLU A 17 -15.37 6.04 -9.08
N GLN A 18 -14.81 4.90 -8.70
CA GLN A 18 -15.56 3.62 -8.69
C GLN A 18 -16.74 3.65 -7.71
N CYS A 19 -16.54 4.23 -6.52
CA CYS A 19 -17.57 4.40 -5.52
C CYS A 19 -18.73 5.24 -6.10
N LEU A 20 -18.43 6.39 -6.69
CA LEU A 20 -19.44 7.29 -7.28
C LEU A 20 -20.25 6.63 -8.39
N ILE A 21 -19.61 5.83 -9.25
CA ILE A 21 -20.30 5.05 -10.28
C ILE A 21 -21.32 4.09 -9.63
N SER A 22 -20.90 3.32 -8.61
CA SER A 22 -21.81 2.39 -7.92
C SER A 22 -22.93 3.10 -7.15
N VAL A 23 -22.64 4.27 -6.56
CA VAL A 23 -23.62 5.08 -5.82
C VAL A 23 -24.67 5.64 -6.76
N LEU A 24 -24.28 6.18 -7.93
CA LEU A 24 -25.21 6.68 -8.94
C LEU A 24 -26.12 5.55 -9.44
N GLN A 25 -25.56 4.35 -9.62
CA GLN A 25 -26.35 3.18 -10.00
C GLN A 25 -27.35 2.77 -8.93
N ALA A 26 -26.93 2.71 -7.67
CA ALA A 26 -27.82 2.39 -6.54
C ALA A 26 -28.86 3.48 -6.24
N SER A 27 -28.69 4.68 -6.81
CA SER A 27 -29.60 5.82 -6.63
C SER A 27 -30.75 5.85 -7.65
N LYS A 28 -30.78 4.96 -8.66
CA LYS A 28 -31.75 5.04 -9.76
C LYS A 28 -33.22 5.02 -9.31
N ASP A 29 -33.53 4.25 -8.26
CA ASP A 29 -34.90 4.02 -7.80
C ASP A 29 -35.29 4.86 -6.56
N ILE A 30 -34.38 5.71 -6.07
CA ILE A 30 -34.63 6.56 -4.89
C ILE A 30 -34.19 7.99 -5.17
N GLU A 31 -35.03 8.96 -4.83
CA GLU A 31 -34.66 10.37 -4.85
C GLU A 31 -33.48 10.64 -3.90
N THR A 32 -32.30 10.79 -4.50
CA THR A 32 -31.02 10.83 -3.80
C THR A 32 -30.22 12.08 -4.17
N GLU A 33 -29.55 12.67 -3.19
CA GLU A 33 -28.51 13.67 -3.42
C GLU A 33 -27.17 13.15 -2.91
N ILE A 34 -26.10 13.49 -3.63
CA ILE A 34 -24.76 12.97 -3.36
C ILE A 34 -23.83 14.15 -3.09
N PHE A 35 -23.11 14.08 -1.98
CA PHE A 35 -22.08 15.02 -1.59
C PHE A 35 -20.71 14.34 -1.58
N VAL A 36 -19.72 15.03 -2.13
CA VAL A 36 -18.31 14.70 -1.95
C VAL A 36 -17.65 15.83 -1.18
N VAL A 37 -17.08 15.52 -0.02
CA VAL A 37 -16.29 16.47 0.77
C VAL A 37 -14.83 16.10 0.64
N ASP A 38 -14.08 16.86 -0.16
CA ASP A 38 -12.66 16.64 -0.36
C ASP A 38 -11.83 17.34 0.72
N ASN A 39 -10.96 16.58 1.41
CA ASN A 39 -10.12 17.06 2.49
C ASN A 39 -8.71 17.48 2.02
N ASN A 40 -8.65 18.34 0.99
CA ASN A 40 -7.42 18.85 0.39
C ASN A 40 -6.55 17.73 -0.24
N SER A 41 -7.16 16.98 -1.15
CA SER A 41 -6.47 15.95 -1.93
C SER A 41 -5.57 16.55 -3.00
N VAL A 42 -4.47 15.87 -3.32
CA VAL A 42 -3.47 16.30 -4.31
C VAL A 42 -3.28 15.28 -5.44
N ASP A 43 -4.23 14.37 -5.59
CA ASP A 43 -4.23 13.26 -6.56
C ASP A 43 -5.14 13.52 -7.77
N GLY A 44 -5.69 14.73 -7.89
CA GLY A 44 -6.58 15.11 -8.98
C GLY A 44 -8.02 14.62 -8.83
N SER A 45 -8.44 14.26 -7.61
CA SER A 45 -9.81 13.80 -7.30
C SER A 45 -10.86 14.91 -7.42
N VAL A 46 -10.53 16.14 -7.00
CA VAL A 46 -11.41 17.31 -7.11
C VAL A 46 -11.74 17.60 -8.58
N GLU A 47 -10.74 17.60 -9.45
CA GLU A 47 -10.90 17.82 -10.90
C GLU A 47 -11.72 16.68 -11.51
N MET A 48 -11.43 15.43 -11.14
CA MET A 48 -12.17 14.27 -11.60
C MET A 48 -13.67 14.37 -11.28
N VAL A 49 -14.03 14.77 -10.05
CA VAL A 49 -15.43 14.94 -9.66
C VAL A 49 -16.11 16.03 -10.48
N LYS A 50 -15.45 17.18 -10.67
CA LYS A 50 -16.01 18.30 -11.45
C LYS A 50 -16.24 17.95 -12.93
N GLU A 51 -15.32 17.20 -13.52
CA GLU A 51 -15.35 16.87 -14.95
C GLU A 51 -16.31 15.72 -15.25
N ARG A 52 -16.33 14.68 -14.41
CA ARG A 52 -17.06 13.43 -14.69
C ARG A 52 -18.39 13.28 -13.97
N PHE A 53 -18.56 13.97 -12.85
CA PHE A 53 -19.76 13.89 -12.03
C PHE A 53 -20.28 15.29 -11.67
N PRO A 54 -20.56 16.14 -12.67
CA PRO A 54 -20.99 17.53 -12.44
C PRO A 54 -22.29 17.66 -11.63
N GLU A 55 -23.11 16.61 -11.57
CA GLU A 55 -24.33 16.52 -10.77
C GLU A 55 -24.06 16.35 -9.26
N ILE A 56 -22.84 15.99 -8.86
CA ILE A 56 -22.47 15.74 -7.47
C ILE A 56 -22.08 17.05 -6.77
N LYS A 57 -22.57 17.24 -5.55
CA LYS A 57 -22.26 18.43 -4.74
C LYS A 57 -20.88 18.29 -4.11
N LEU A 58 -19.92 19.06 -4.64
CA LEU A 58 -18.53 19.02 -4.19
C LEU A 58 -18.21 20.15 -3.20
N ILE A 59 -17.77 19.78 -1.99
CA ILE A 59 -17.20 20.68 -0.98
C ILE A 59 -15.68 20.43 -0.93
N ALA A 60 -14.88 21.33 -1.51
CA ALA A 60 -13.42 21.20 -1.52
C ALA A 60 -12.79 22.02 -0.39
N ASN A 61 -12.34 21.35 0.68
CA ASN A 61 -11.68 22.00 1.82
C ASN A 61 -10.24 22.41 1.46
N LYS A 62 -9.78 23.51 2.07
CA LYS A 62 -8.39 23.99 1.94
C LYS A 62 -7.41 23.23 2.83
N ASP A 63 -7.92 22.59 3.88
CA ASP A 63 -7.16 21.82 4.86
C ASP A 63 -7.84 20.47 5.10
N ASN A 64 -7.08 19.47 5.56
CA ASN A 64 -7.68 18.21 6.01
C ASN A 64 -8.28 18.39 7.41
N VAL A 65 -9.60 18.56 7.47
CA VAL A 65 -10.35 18.81 8.71
C VAL A 65 -10.74 17.54 9.47
N GLY A 66 -10.38 16.35 8.96
CA GLY A 66 -10.77 15.07 9.53
C GLY A 66 -12.15 14.59 9.08
N PHE A 67 -12.55 13.41 9.56
CA PHE A 67 -13.77 12.71 9.12
C PHE A 67 -15.04 13.37 9.68
N SER A 68 -15.10 13.64 10.98
CA SER A 68 -16.29 14.20 11.64
C SER A 68 -16.68 15.56 11.09
N LYS A 69 -15.72 16.49 11.04
CA LYS A 69 -15.97 17.85 10.58
C LYS A 69 -16.32 17.90 9.10
N ALA A 70 -15.67 17.10 8.26
CA ALA A 70 -16.00 17.00 6.84
C ALA A 70 -17.42 16.46 6.61
N ASN A 71 -17.79 15.34 7.26
CA ASN A 71 -19.16 14.83 7.17
C ASN A 71 -20.17 15.87 7.65
N ASN A 72 -19.94 16.52 8.79
CA ASN A 72 -20.85 17.52 9.34
C ASN A 72 -21.05 18.74 8.41
N GLN A 73 -20.09 19.10 7.55
CA GLN A 73 -20.29 20.15 6.54
C GLN A 73 -21.42 19.76 5.58
N ALA A 74 -21.33 18.57 4.97
CA ALA A 74 -22.35 18.07 4.06
C ALA A 74 -23.67 17.73 4.76
N ILE A 75 -23.64 17.17 5.98
CA ILE A 75 -24.87 16.84 6.72
C ILE A 75 -25.74 18.09 6.90
N ARG A 76 -25.13 19.22 7.26
CA ARG A 76 -25.85 20.49 7.46
C ARG A 76 -26.48 21.05 6.18
N GLU A 77 -25.91 20.76 5.02
CA GLU A 77 -26.45 21.21 3.71
C GLU A 77 -27.45 20.21 3.10
N SER A 78 -27.43 18.97 3.57
CA SER A 78 -28.25 17.88 3.05
C SER A 78 -29.69 17.92 3.54
N LYS A 79 -30.60 17.43 2.71
CA LYS A 79 -32.07 17.54 2.85
C LYS A 79 -32.78 16.18 2.92
N GLY A 80 -32.04 15.07 2.80
CA GLY A 80 -32.59 13.72 2.84
C GLY A 80 -33.20 13.36 4.18
N GLU A 81 -34.28 12.59 4.13
CA GLU A 81 -34.89 11.96 5.31
C GLU A 81 -33.91 10.99 5.99
N TYR A 82 -33.07 10.33 5.18
CA TYR A 82 -31.96 9.49 5.62
C TYR A 82 -30.61 10.05 5.17
N VAL A 83 -29.60 9.80 5.99
CA VAL A 83 -28.23 10.26 5.80
C VAL A 83 -27.32 9.06 5.78
N LEU A 84 -26.65 8.83 4.66
CA LEU A 84 -25.66 7.77 4.53
C LEU A 84 -24.26 8.38 4.56
N LEU A 85 -23.47 8.03 5.57
CA LEU A 85 -22.02 8.19 5.48
C LEU A 85 -21.45 6.99 4.76
N LEU A 86 -20.70 7.24 3.69
CA LEU A 86 -20.10 6.21 2.86
C LEU A 86 -18.62 6.51 2.65
N ASN A 87 -17.78 5.50 2.83
CA ASN A 87 -16.36 5.65 2.54
C ASN A 87 -16.10 5.67 1.02
N PRO A 88 -15.09 6.42 0.54
CA PRO A 88 -14.75 6.50 -0.88
C PRO A 88 -14.12 5.20 -1.42
N ASP A 89 -13.67 4.29 -0.56
CA ASP A 89 -13.11 2.98 -0.93
C ASP A 89 -14.14 1.85 -0.80
N THR A 90 -15.36 2.12 -1.25
CA THR A 90 -16.49 1.18 -1.25
C THR A 90 -17.10 0.98 -2.64
N LEU A 91 -17.75 -0.16 -2.83
CA LEU A 91 -18.64 -0.45 -3.97
C LEU A 91 -19.93 -1.04 -3.43
N VAL A 92 -21.06 -0.43 -3.78
CA VAL A 92 -22.40 -0.79 -3.28
C VAL A 92 -23.18 -1.60 -4.34
N GLU A 93 -24.02 -2.54 -3.90
CA GLU A 93 -24.98 -3.23 -4.77
C GLU A 93 -26.09 -2.26 -5.22
N GLU A 94 -26.69 -2.53 -6.38
CA GLU A 94 -27.67 -1.68 -7.05
C GLU A 94 -28.93 -1.47 -6.21
N ASP A 95 -29.33 -2.49 -5.45
CA ASP A 95 -30.51 -2.43 -4.59
C ASP A 95 -30.19 -2.06 -3.12
N THR A 96 -28.93 -1.72 -2.81
CA THR A 96 -28.47 -1.40 -1.45
C THR A 96 -29.32 -0.30 -0.83
N PHE A 97 -29.51 0.81 -1.55
CA PHE A 97 -30.23 1.96 -1.02
C PHE A 97 -31.72 1.64 -0.86
N THR A 98 -32.33 0.96 -1.83
CA THR A 98 -33.76 0.58 -1.77
C THR A 98 -34.04 -0.32 -0.58
N LYS A 99 -33.29 -1.40 -0.43
CA LYS A 99 -33.46 -2.34 0.69
C LYS A 99 -33.22 -1.70 2.05
N THR A 100 -32.18 -0.87 2.17
CA THR A 100 -31.84 -0.25 3.46
C THR A 100 -32.81 0.86 3.86
N VAL A 101 -33.25 1.69 2.92
CA VAL A 101 -34.29 2.70 3.15
C VAL A 101 -35.61 2.04 3.51
N GLN A 102 -36.02 1.00 2.77
CA GLN A 102 -37.24 0.24 3.07
C GLN A 102 -37.20 -0.35 4.50
N PHE A 103 -36.08 -0.98 4.88
CA PHE A 103 -35.93 -1.52 6.23
C PHE A 103 -36.07 -0.42 7.29
N MET A 104 -35.47 0.75 7.06
CA MET A 104 -35.58 1.89 7.99
C MET A 104 -37.03 2.41 8.06
N ASP A 105 -37.76 2.49 6.95
CA ASP A 105 -39.16 2.90 6.94
C ASP A 105 -40.05 1.92 7.74
N GLU A 106 -39.79 0.62 7.63
CA GLU A 106 -40.50 -0.44 8.36
C GLU A 106 -40.12 -0.52 9.86
N HIS A 107 -39.02 0.10 10.28
CA HIS A 107 -38.51 0.06 11.65
C HIS A 107 -38.33 1.48 12.22
N PRO A 108 -39.40 2.13 12.72
CA PRO A 108 -39.33 3.49 13.24
C PRO A 108 -38.34 3.71 14.40
N ASN A 109 -38.03 2.64 15.16
CA ASN A 109 -37.05 2.67 16.25
C ASN A 109 -35.59 2.54 15.76
N ALA A 110 -35.36 2.23 14.49
CA ALA A 110 -34.03 2.21 13.89
C ALA A 110 -33.52 3.65 13.74
N GLY A 111 -32.55 4.02 14.57
CA GLY A 111 -31.84 5.30 14.49
C GLY A 111 -30.69 5.25 13.50
N GLY A 112 -30.07 4.08 13.35
CA GLY A 112 -29.06 3.84 12.34
C GLY A 112 -28.96 2.38 11.89
N LEU A 113 -28.35 2.18 10.73
CA LEU A 113 -28.18 0.91 10.06
C LEU A 113 -26.80 0.82 9.39
N GLY A 114 -26.17 -0.35 9.55
CA GLY A 114 -24.98 -0.77 8.80
C GLY A 114 -25.26 -2.05 8.04
N VAL A 115 -24.44 -2.34 7.03
CA VAL A 115 -24.64 -3.48 6.12
C VAL A 115 -23.52 -4.51 6.21
N LYS A 116 -23.70 -5.66 5.56
CA LYS A 116 -22.65 -6.67 5.43
C LYS A 116 -21.54 -6.18 4.51
N MET A 117 -20.33 -6.03 5.05
CA MET A 117 -19.16 -5.68 4.26
C MET A 117 -18.34 -6.93 3.93
N VAL A 118 -17.80 -6.96 2.72
CA VAL A 118 -16.76 -7.90 2.29
C VAL A 118 -15.51 -7.14 1.83
N ASP A 119 -14.34 -7.77 1.89
CA ASP A 119 -13.12 -7.19 1.35
C ASP A 119 -12.98 -7.43 -0.16
N GLY A 120 -11.90 -6.94 -0.78
CA GLY A 120 -11.59 -7.19 -2.19
C GLY A 120 -11.27 -8.65 -2.53
N LYS A 121 -11.42 -9.60 -1.59
CA LYS A 121 -11.37 -11.05 -1.83
C LYS A 121 -12.74 -11.72 -1.63
N GLY A 122 -13.80 -10.96 -1.40
CA GLY A 122 -15.13 -11.47 -1.10
C GLY A 122 -15.26 -12.07 0.31
N LEU A 123 -14.25 -11.88 1.18
CA LEU A 123 -14.29 -12.39 2.55
C LEU A 123 -15.05 -11.41 3.45
N PHE A 124 -15.87 -11.97 4.35
CA PHE A 124 -16.63 -11.17 5.30
C PHE A 124 -15.72 -10.34 6.21
N LEU A 125 -16.05 -9.06 6.36
CA LEU A 125 -15.36 -8.13 7.24
C LEU A 125 -16.03 -8.12 8.63
N PRO A 126 -15.35 -8.58 9.71
CA PRO A 126 -15.95 -8.61 11.05
C PRO A 126 -16.30 -7.23 11.61
N GLU A 127 -15.73 -6.15 11.09
CA GLU A 127 -16.13 -4.78 11.44
C GLU A 127 -17.56 -4.42 11.01
N SER A 128 -18.23 -5.23 10.18
CA SER A 128 -19.65 -5.07 9.84
C SER A 128 -20.57 -5.09 11.06
N LYS A 129 -20.12 -5.71 12.16
CA LYS A 129 -20.84 -5.75 13.43
C LYS A 129 -19.88 -5.46 14.56
N ARG A 130 -20.14 -4.41 15.36
CA ARG A 130 -19.31 -4.08 16.51
C ARG A 130 -20.13 -3.94 17.80
N GLY A 131 -19.54 -4.45 18.87
CA GLY A 131 -19.98 -4.17 20.23
C GLY A 131 -19.31 -2.91 20.79
N LEU A 132 -19.87 -2.35 21.85
CA LEU A 132 -19.31 -1.16 22.50
C LEU A 132 -17.90 -1.47 23.06
N PRO A 133 -16.87 -0.65 22.76
CA PRO A 133 -15.49 -0.87 23.20
C PRO A 133 -15.29 -0.45 24.67
N THR A 134 -16.06 -1.05 25.58
CA THR A 134 -15.86 -0.91 27.04
C THR A 134 -14.43 -1.30 27.44
N PRO A 135 -13.94 -0.87 28.62
CA PRO A 135 -12.59 -1.20 29.09
C PRO A 135 -12.21 -2.68 28.98
N GLN A 136 -13.13 -3.56 29.38
CA GLN A 136 -12.96 -5.01 29.31
C GLN A 136 -12.91 -5.53 27.87
N VAL A 137 -13.76 -5.01 26.97
CA VAL A 137 -13.79 -5.40 25.56
C VAL A 137 -12.52 -4.93 24.82
N ALA A 138 -12.09 -3.70 25.08
CA ALA A 138 -10.84 -3.15 24.55
C ALA A 138 -9.63 -4.00 25.00
N PHE A 139 -9.58 -4.37 26.28
CA PHE A 139 -8.56 -5.28 26.82
C PHE A 139 -8.55 -6.63 26.07
N TYR A 140 -9.69 -7.28 25.87
CA TYR A 140 -9.76 -8.56 25.13
C TYR A 140 -9.28 -8.43 23.69
N LYS A 141 -9.56 -7.32 23.03
CA LYS A 141 -9.10 -7.06 21.67
C LYS A 141 -7.59 -6.84 21.62
N MET A 142 -7.04 -6.09 22.57
CA MET A 142 -5.62 -5.70 22.60
C MET A 142 -4.69 -6.87 22.95
N PHE A 143 -5.11 -7.75 23.87
CA PHE A 143 -4.35 -8.93 24.26
C PHE A 143 -4.63 -10.16 23.36
N GLY A 144 -5.39 -9.99 22.28
CA GLY A 144 -5.65 -11.07 21.31
C GLY A 144 -6.68 -12.11 21.75
N LEU A 145 -7.28 -11.99 22.94
CA LEU A 145 -8.32 -12.90 23.43
C LEU A 145 -9.55 -12.92 22.53
N SER A 146 -9.92 -11.78 21.93
CA SER A 146 -11.00 -11.73 20.93
C SER A 146 -10.68 -12.50 19.65
N SER A 147 -9.40 -12.63 19.30
CA SER A 147 -8.95 -13.40 18.13
C SER A 147 -8.84 -14.90 18.45
N LEU A 148 -8.48 -15.26 19.68
CA LEU A 148 -8.42 -16.65 20.13
C LEU A 148 -9.81 -17.25 20.37
N PHE A 149 -10.76 -16.44 20.87
CA PHE A 149 -12.10 -16.90 21.23
C PHE A 149 -13.21 -16.05 20.57
N PRO A 150 -13.28 -16.01 19.22
CA PRO A 150 -14.18 -15.10 18.49
C PRO A 150 -15.67 -15.42 18.68
N LYS A 151 -16.02 -16.69 18.92
CA LYS A 151 -17.41 -17.14 19.15
C LYS A 151 -17.87 -17.00 20.62
N SER A 152 -17.03 -16.50 21.51
CA SER A 152 -17.40 -16.30 22.91
C SER A 152 -18.24 -15.03 23.08
N LYS A 153 -19.39 -15.12 23.76
CA LYS A 153 -20.19 -13.95 24.18
C LYS A 153 -19.44 -13.00 25.12
N LYS A 154 -18.35 -13.45 25.74
CA LYS A 154 -17.47 -12.66 26.62
C LYS A 154 -16.28 -12.07 25.85
N PHE A 155 -15.47 -12.91 25.22
CA PHE A 155 -14.22 -12.48 24.58
C PHE A 155 -14.41 -11.95 23.16
N GLY A 156 -15.42 -12.43 22.44
CA GLY A 156 -15.75 -12.04 21.06
C GLY A 156 -16.62 -10.78 20.94
N ARG A 157 -16.86 -10.04 22.04
CA ARG A 157 -17.76 -8.87 22.05
C ARG A 157 -17.40 -7.75 21.08
N TYR A 158 -16.11 -7.53 20.79
CA TYR A 158 -15.70 -6.41 19.94
C TYR A 158 -16.27 -6.52 18.51
N HIS A 159 -16.20 -7.71 17.90
CA HIS A 159 -16.74 -7.98 16.55
C HIS A 159 -18.04 -8.79 16.56
N LEU A 160 -18.60 -9.04 17.74
CA LEU A 160 -19.80 -9.85 17.93
C LEU A 160 -19.73 -11.18 17.16
N GLY A 161 -18.58 -11.86 17.19
CA GLY A 161 -18.32 -13.06 16.37
C GLY A 161 -19.16 -14.29 16.74
N PHE A 162 -19.97 -14.18 17.79
CA PHE A 162 -20.99 -15.15 18.20
C PHE A 162 -22.36 -14.94 17.52
N LEU A 163 -22.54 -13.84 16.79
CA LEU A 163 -23.73 -13.55 16.00
C LEU A 163 -23.54 -14.04 14.56
N ASP A 164 -24.60 -14.57 13.96
CA ASP A 164 -24.58 -15.00 12.55
C ASP A 164 -24.37 -13.79 11.62
N LYS A 165 -23.50 -13.94 10.63
CA LYS A 165 -23.20 -12.86 9.66
C LYS A 165 -24.30 -12.71 8.59
N ASP A 166 -25.23 -13.65 8.49
CA ASP A 166 -26.28 -13.68 7.47
C ASP A 166 -27.68 -13.34 8.04
N GLU A 167 -27.75 -13.05 9.34
CA GLU A 167 -28.96 -12.65 10.08
C GLU A 167 -28.97 -11.18 10.51
N ILE A 168 -30.18 -10.61 10.59
CA ILE A 168 -30.39 -9.23 11.06
C ILE A 168 -30.15 -9.18 12.57
N HIS A 169 -29.37 -8.19 13.03
CA HIS A 169 -29.04 -8.07 14.44
C HIS A 169 -29.08 -6.62 14.93
N LYS A 170 -29.52 -6.43 16.17
CA LYS A 170 -29.22 -5.20 16.91
C LYS A 170 -27.75 -5.22 17.34
N ILE A 171 -27.04 -4.13 17.11
CA ILE A 171 -25.63 -3.98 17.46
C ILE A 171 -25.40 -2.69 18.23
N ASP A 172 -24.22 -2.53 18.84
CA ASP A 172 -23.93 -1.32 19.59
C ASP A 172 -23.37 -0.22 18.70
N VAL A 173 -22.51 -0.60 17.75
CA VAL A 173 -21.68 0.33 17.00
C VAL A 173 -21.74 0.02 15.51
N LEU A 174 -22.14 1.01 14.70
CA LEU A 174 -22.06 1.00 13.25
C LEU A 174 -20.64 1.34 12.78
N ALA A 175 -20.25 0.89 11.59
CA ALA A 175 -18.97 1.26 10.99
C ALA A 175 -19.15 2.47 10.07
N GLY A 176 -18.30 3.49 10.21
CA GLY A 176 -18.35 4.68 9.34
C GLY A 176 -18.16 4.40 7.83
N ALA A 177 -17.77 3.18 7.45
CA ALA A 177 -17.68 2.76 6.05
C ALA A 177 -19.05 2.71 5.35
N PHE A 178 -20.11 2.37 6.08
CA PHE A 178 -21.51 2.46 5.66
C PHE A 178 -22.35 2.67 6.90
N MET A 179 -22.80 3.90 7.12
CA MET A 179 -23.59 4.29 8.29
C MET A 179 -24.81 5.10 7.83
N LEU A 180 -25.93 4.41 7.63
CA LEU A 180 -27.22 5.01 7.31
C LEU A 180 -27.90 5.45 8.60
N MET A 181 -28.37 6.68 8.67
CA MET A 181 -28.98 7.26 9.88
C MET A 181 -30.25 8.02 9.52
N ARG A 182 -31.24 7.96 10.40
CA ARG A 182 -32.46 8.76 10.27
C ARG A 182 -32.17 10.22 10.62
N ARG A 183 -32.61 11.16 9.79
CA ARG A 183 -32.44 12.61 10.03
C ARG A 183 -33.00 13.02 11.39
N LYS A 184 -34.24 12.62 11.70
CA LYS A 184 -34.87 12.86 13.01
C LYS A 184 -34.01 12.40 14.18
N THR A 185 -33.37 11.22 14.06
CA THR A 185 -32.47 10.73 15.10
C THR A 185 -31.26 11.64 15.25
N LEU A 186 -30.64 12.09 14.15
CA LEU A 186 -29.52 13.03 14.20
C LEU A 186 -29.91 14.39 14.80
N ASP A 187 -31.11 14.88 14.52
CA ASP A 187 -31.62 16.13 15.07
C ASP A 187 -31.80 16.05 16.59
N GLU A 188 -32.17 14.87 17.12
CA GLU A 188 -32.35 14.63 18.55
C GLU A 188 -31.03 14.34 19.28
N VAL A 189 -30.16 13.48 18.73
CA VAL A 189 -28.93 13.04 19.42
C VAL A 189 -27.70 13.87 19.09
N GLY A 190 -27.78 14.73 18.07
CA GLY A 190 -26.69 15.56 17.54
C GLY A 190 -25.84 14.86 16.47
N LEU A 191 -25.07 15.65 15.72
CA LEU A 191 -24.21 15.19 14.63
C LEU A 191 -22.95 14.45 15.11
N LEU A 192 -21.99 14.17 14.21
CA LEU A 192 -20.69 13.61 14.63
C LEU A 192 -19.95 14.60 15.52
N ASP A 193 -19.29 14.09 16.54
CA ASP A 193 -18.55 14.93 17.48
C ASP A 193 -17.20 15.35 16.89
N GLU A 194 -17.04 16.65 16.60
CA GLU A 194 -15.87 17.20 15.93
C GLU A 194 -14.59 17.18 16.78
N THR A 195 -14.65 16.79 18.06
CA THR A 195 -13.44 16.50 18.85
C THR A 195 -12.69 15.27 18.36
N PHE A 196 -13.40 14.35 17.69
CA PHE A 196 -12.81 13.21 17.02
C PHE A 196 -12.36 13.60 15.62
N PHE A 197 -11.05 13.53 15.36
CA PHE A 197 -10.53 13.69 14.01
C PHE A 197 -10.87 12.47 13.13
N MET A 198 -10.78 11.24 13.69
CA MET A 198 -11.07 9.96 13.02
C MET A 198 -11.12 8.80 14.04
N TYR A 199 -11.83 7.70 13.70
CA TYR A 199 -11.91 6.40 14.39
C TYR A 199 -12.68 6.31 15.71
N GLY A 200 -13.30 7.38 16.20
CA GLY A 200 -14.11 7.35 17.42
C GLY A 200 -15.49 7.98 17.26
N GLU A 201 -15.67 8.78 16.22
CA GLU A 201 -16.88 9.48 15.88
C GLU A 201 -18.05 8.55 15.55
N ASP A 202 -17.78 7.42 14.88
CA ASP A 202 -18.79 6.42 14.55
C ASP A 202 -19.24 5.65 15.80
N ILE A 203 -18.30 5.32 16.69
CA ILE A 203 -18.55 4.71 18.00
C ILE A 203 -19.35 5.66 18.90
N ASP A 204 -18.93 6.93 18.98
CA ASP A 204 -19.57 7.98 19.77
C ASP A 204 -21.02 8.21 19.33
N LEU A 205 -21.23 8.44 18.03
CA LEU A 205 -22.56 8.67 17.49
C LEU A 205 -23.45 7.44 17.63
N SER A 206 -22.94 6.24 17.34
CA SER A 206 -23.70 4.99 17.54
C SER A 206 -24.15 4.83 19.00
N TRP A 207 -23.28 5.17 19.95
CA TRP A 207 -23.62 5.10 21.36
C TRP A 207 -24.65 6.17 21.77
N ARG A 208 -24.52 7.40 21.26
CA ARG A 208 -25.52 8.46 21.47
C ARG A 208 -26.89 8.12 20.87
N ILE A 209 -26.94 7.47 19.71
CA ILE A 209 -28.18 6.94 19.13
C ILE A 209 -28.88 6.01 20.13
N LYS A 210 -28.14 5.08 20.75
CA LYS A 210 -28.70 4.18 21.77
C LYS A 210 -29.15 4.89 23.03
N LEU A 211 -28.37 5.85 23.52
CA LEU A 211 -28.75 6.66 24.68
C LEU A 211 -29.98 7.54 24.40
N GLY A 212 -30.20 7.94 23.15
CA GLY A 212 -31.40 8.63 22.69
C GLY A 212 -32.65 7.74 22.55
N GLY A 213 -32.58 6.47 22.94
CA GLY A 213 -33.71 5.53 22.89
C GLY A 213 -33.93 4.84 21.54
N TYR A 214 -33.04 5.02 20.57
CA TYR A 214 -33.07 4.36 19.28
C TYR A 214 -32.18 3.11 19.25
N GLU A 215 -32.33 2.31 18.19
CA GLU A 215 -31.55 1.09 17.97
C GLU A 215 -30.65 1.22 16.75
N ASN A 216 -29.48 0.59 16.82
CA ASN A 216 -28.58 0.40 15.68
C ASN A 216 -28.76 -1.02 15.13
N TYR A 217 -28.93 -1.14 13.82
CA TYR A 217 -29.14 -2.42 13.14
C TYR A 217 -27.98 -2.80 12.22
N TYR A 218 -27.68 -4.10 12.21
CA TYR A 218 -26.91 -4.77 11.18
C TYR A 218 -27.86 -5.46 10.21
N TYR A 219 -27.72 -5.13 8.93
CA TYR A 219 -28.61 -5.61 7.86
C TYR A 219 -27.81 -6.34 6.76
N PRO A 220 -27.86 -7.69 6.71
CA PRO A 220 -27.04 -8.48 5.78
C PRO A 220 -27.70 -8.82 4.45
N LYS A 221 -28.93 -8.34 4.17
CA LYS A 221 -29.66 -8.66 2.92
C LYS A 221 -29.19 -7.84 1.70
N THR A 222 -28.21 -6.97 1.91
CA THR A 222 -27.39 -6.33 0.89
C THR A 222 -25.94 -6.27 1.37
N ARG A 223 -24.99 -6.14 0.45
CA ARG A 223 -23.56 -6.12 0.73
C ARG A 223 -22.87 -4.94 0.07
N ILE A 224 -21.71 -4.60 0.62
CA ILE A 224 -20.75 -3.71 -0.03
C ILE A 224 -19.37 -4.35 -0.05
N ILE A 225 -18.58 -4.04 -1.07
CA ILE A 225 -17.12 -4.20 -0.99
C ILE A 225 -16.57 -2.99 -0.24
N HIS A 226 -15.68 -3.23 0.70
CA HIS A 226 -14.88 -2.18 1.33
C HIS A 226 -13.40 -2.56 1.23
N TYR A 227 -12.66 -1.83 0.39
CA TYR A 227 -11.26 -2.13 0.02
C TYR A 227 -10.24 -1.90 1.15
N LYS A 228 -10.70 -1.47 2.34
CA LYS A 228 -10.01 -1.47 3.64
C LYS A 228 -8.50 -1.18 3.61
N GLY A 229 -8.14 0.03 4.00
CA GLY A 229 -6.74 0.42 4.27
C GLY A 229 -6.10 1.23 3.13
N GLU A 230 -6.85 1.49 2.07
CA GLU A 230 -6.48 2.32 0.94
C GLU A 230 -6.49 3.81 1.32
N SER A 231 -7.55 4.24 2.00
CA SER A 231 -7.67 5.60 2.56
C SER A 231 -6.83 5.81 3.83
N THR A 232 -6.38 4.73 4.50
CA THR A 232 -5.46 4.83 5.64
C THR A 232 -4.55 3.62 5.80
N LYS A 233 -3.23 3.87 5.72
CA LYS A 233 -2.17 2.86 5.92
C LYS A 233 -2.21 2.28 7.35
N LYS A 234 -2.89 1.14 7.51
CA LYS A 234 -2.95 0.38 8.78
C LYS A 234 -1.54 -0.03 9.21
N GLY A 235 -1.19 0.28 10.46
CA GLY A 235 0.12 -0.07 11.04
C GLY A 235 1.18 1.04 10.97
N SER A 236 0.84 2.24 10.48
CA SER A 236 1.64 3.43 10.81
C SER A 236 1.47 3.76 12.30
N LEU A 237 2.55 4.23 12.95
CA LEU A 237 2.47 4.68 14.35
C LEU A 237 1.43 5.81 14.52
N ASN A 238 1.22 6.60 13.47
CA ASN A 238 0.21 7.66 13.45
C ASN A 238 -1.22 7.10 13.54
N TYR A 239 -1.55 6.05 12.78
CA TYR A 239 -2.85 5.36 12.89
C TYR A 239 -3.12 4.90 14.32
N VAL A 240 -2.12 4.25 14.92
CA VAL A 240 -2.19 3.74 16.30
C VAL A 240 -2.48 4.91 17.25
N PHE A 241 -1.72 5.99 17.17
CA PHE A 241 -1.89 7.16 18.01
C PHE A 241 -3.28 7.82 17.87
N VAL A 242 -3.75 8.05 16.64
CA VAL A 242 -5.06 8.68 16.38
C VAL A 242 -6.20 7.81 16.92
N PHE A 243 -6.16 6.50 16.64
CA PHE A 243 -7.16 5.55 17.15
C PHE A 243 -7.23 5.57 18.69
N TYR A 244 -6.09 5.52 19.37
CA TYR A 244 -6.10 5.51 20.83
C TYR A 244 -6.48 6.86 21.45
N LYS A 245 -6.08 7.98 20.82
CA LYS A 245 -6.56 9.31 21.23
C LYS A 245 -8.09 9.37 21.15
N ALA A 246 -8.68 8.83 20.09
CA ALA A 246 -10.12 8.70 19.96
C ALA A 246 -10.72 7.86 21.10
N MET A 247 -10.14 6.70 21.42
CA MET A 247 -10.64 5.87 22.52
C MET A 247 -10.57 6.56 23.90
N ILE A 248 -9.52 7.35 24.15
CA ILE A 248 -9.40 8.15 25.37
C ILE A 248 -10.50 9.24 25.42
N ILE A 249 -10.77 9.93 24.31
CA ILE A 249 -11.84 10.92 24.23
C ILE A 249 -13.19 10.26 24.52
N PHE A 250 -13.47 9.13 23.88
CA PHE A 250 -14.69 8.35 24.10
C PHE A 250 -14.86 7.94 25.56
N ALA A 251 -13.82 7.38 26.18
CA ALA A 251 -13.88 6.95 27.57
C ALA A 251 -14.09 8.11 28.56
N LYS A 252 -13.48 9.27 28.32
CA LYS A 252 -13.68 10.47 29.16
C LYS A 252 -15.11 11.01 29.07
N LYS A 253 -15.79 10.83 27.94
CA LYS A 253 -17.16 11.31 27.72
C LYS A 253 -18.21 10.37 28.28
N HIS A 254 -18.00 9.06 28.15
CA HIS A 254 -19.05 8.07 28.40
C HIS A 254 -18.84 7.18 29.62
N PHE A 255 -17.66 7.22 30.27
CA PHE A 255 -17.37 6.46 31.49
C PHE A 255 -16.99 7.37 32.65
N SER A 256 -17.10 6.87 33.89
CA SER A 256 -16.76 7.64 35.08
C SER A 256 -15.28 8.05 35.11
N SER A 257 -14.98 9.19 35.74
CA SER A 257 -13.65 9.81 35.77
C SER A 257 -12.56 8.90 36.34
N SER A 258 -12.87 8.07 37.34
CA SER A 258 -11.94 7.08 37.90
C SER A 258 -11.62 5.94 36.93
N LEU A 259 -12.62 5.45 36.18
CA LEU A 259 -12.44 4.41 35.16
C LEU A 259 -11.69 4.94 33.94
N ALA A 260 -11.91 6.21 33.55
CA ALA A 260 -11.25 6.84 32.41
C ALA A 260 -9.73 7.00 32.61
N GLY A 261 -9.28 7.31 33.85
CA GLY A 261 -7.86 7.41 34.19
C GLY A 261 -7.13 6.07 34.07
N VAL A 262 -7.69 5.01 34.66
CA VAL A 262 -7.17 3.63 34.58
C VAL A 262 -7.17 3.14 33.14
N TYR A 263 -8.23 3.41 32.39
CA TYR A 263 -8.34 3.07 30.98
C TYR A 263 -7.24 3.72 30.14
N SER A 264 -6.99 5.02 30.35
CA SER A 264 -5.93 5.76 29.65
C SER A 264 -4.55 5.18 29.97
N PHE A 265 -4.29 4.81 31.22
CA PHE A 265 -3.01 4.22 31.63
C PHE A 265 -2.71 2.89 30.90
N PHE A 266 -3.66 1.94 30.92
CA PHE A 266 -3.47 0.63 30.26
C PHE A 266 -3.38 0.74 28.74
N ILE A 267 -4.15 1.66 28.13
CA ILE A 267 -4.04 1.95 26.70
C ILE A 267 -2.63 2.44 26.34
N ASN A 268 -2.11 3.40 27.10
CA ASN A 268 -0.77 3.93 26.83
C ASN A 268 0.31 2.85 26.93
N ILE A 269 0.28 2.02 27.99
CA ILE A 269 1.23 0.90 28.12
C ILE A 269 1.15 -0.03 26.92
N ALA A 270 -0.06 -0.42 26.51
CA ALA A 270 -0.24 -1.32 25.39
C ALA A 270 0.18 -0.71 24.04
N ILE A 271 0.06 0.61 23.87
CA ILE A 271 0.63 1.33 22.72
C ILE A 271 2.14 1.15 22.67
N TYR A 272 2.82 1.51 23.76
CA TYR A 272 4.27 1.45 23.83
C TYR A 272 4.77 0.01 23.67
N LEU A 273 4.09 -0.95 24.29
CA LEU A 273 4.41 -2.37 24.14
C LEU A 273 4.22 -2.84 22.70
N ARG A 274 3.09 -2.52 22.06
CA ARG A 274 2.83 -2.92 20.66
C ARG A 274 3.78 -2.23 19.69
N ALA A 275 4.12 -0.96 19.91
CA ALA A 275 5.09 -0.23 19.13
C ALA A 275 6.48 -0.85 19.28
N ALA A 276 6.93 -1.12 20.51
CA ALA A 276 8.19 -1.78 20.79
C ALA A 276 8.26 -3.17 20.16
N LEU A 277 7.24 -4.00 20.31
CA LEU A 277 7.15 -5.33 19.68
C LEU A 277 7.14 -5.24 18.15
N SER A 278 6.47 -4.24 17.58
CA SER A 278 6.47 -4.04 16.12
C SER A 278 7.85 -3.62 15.60
N LEU A 279 8.53 -2.71 16.30
CA LEU A 279 9.89 -2.28 15.98
C LEU A 279 10.87 -3.44 16.13
N LEU A 280 10.78 -4.19 17.23
CA LEU A 280 11.61 -5.37 17.48
C LEU A 280 11.39 -6.43 16.40
N ARG A 281 10.14 -6.74 16.05
CA ARG A 281 9.83 -7.69 14.97
C ARG A 281 10.39 -7.21 13.63
N ARG A 282 10.22 -5.93 13.27
CA ARG A 282 10.77 -5.36 12.03
C ARG A 282 12.30 -5.43 12.01
N PHE A 283 12.95 -5.09 13.11
CA PHE A 283 14.39 -5.18 13.26
C PHE A 283 14.88 -6.63 13.10
N LEU A 284 14.31 -7.56 13.88
CA LEU A 284 14.64 -8.99 13.81
C LEU A 284 14.45 -9.53 12.39
N THR A 285 13.27 -9.36 11.80
CA THR A 285 12.99 -9.84 10.43
C THR A 285 13.88 -9.20 9.36
N SER A 286 14.37 -7.98 9.57
CA SER A 286 15.29 -7.31 8.64
C SER A 286 16.74 -7.79 8.75
N ILE A 287 17.17 -8.24 9.94
CA ILE A 287 18.56 -8.64 10.19
C ILE A 287 18.77 -10.16 10.10
N THR A 288 17.73 -10.98 10.30
CA THR A 288 17.86 -12.44 10.35
C THR A 288 18.59 -13.03 9.14
N VAL A 289 18.14 -12.74 7.91
CA VAL A 289 18.74 -13.33 6.71
C VAL A 289 20.15 -12.79 6.42
N PRO A 290 20.41 -11.47 6.49
CA PRO A 290 21.79 -10.96 6.44
C PRO A 290 22.70 -11.59 7.48
N PHE A 291 22.23 -11.78 8.71
CA PHE A 291 23.01 -12.35 9.79
C PHE A 291 23.36 -13.82 9.53
N ILE A 292 22.39 -14.62 9.07
CA ILE A 292 22.62 -16.01 8.67
C ILE A 292 23.64 -16.07 7.52
N ASP A 293 23.48 -15.25 6.47
CA ASP A 293 24.45 -15.17 5.38
C ASP A 293 25.85 -14.84 5.89
N GLY A 294 25.97 -13.84 6.76
CA GLY A 294 27.24 -13.39 7.33
C GLY A 294 27.97 -14.48 8.10
N ILE A 295 27.26 -15.20 8.96
CA ILE A 295 27.81 -16.33 9.73
C ILE A 295 28.25 -17.45 8.79
N LEU A 296 27.40 -17.85 7.85
CA LEU A 296 27.72 -18.95 6.95
C LEU A 296 28.90 -18.61 6.02
N ILE A 297 28.94 -17.39 5.48
CA ILE A 297 30.07 -16.91 4.67
C ILE A 297 31.35 -16.89 5.52
N PHE A 298 31.30 -16.35 6.74
CA PHE A 298 32.43 -16.31 7.66
C PHE A 298 32.97 -17.71 7.95
N LEU A 299 32.10 -18.65 8.35
CA LEU A 299 32.49 -20.03 8.62
C LEU A 299 33.06 -20.72 7.38
N SER A 300 32.44 -20.50 6.21
CA SER A 300 32.92 -21.11 4.96
C SER A 300 34.32 -20.66 4.58
N LEU A 301 34.63 -19.37 4.72
CA LEU A 301 35.94 -18.84 4.37
C LEU A 301 37.00 -19.27 5.38
N HIS A 302 36.66 -19.39 6.66
CA HIS A 302 37.54 -19.96 7.68
C HIS A 302 37.89 -21.43 7.35
N ILE A 303 36.90 -22.26 7.01
CA ILE A 303 37.10 -23.65 6.58
C ILE A 303 37.94 -23.74 5.30
N ILE A 304 37.66 -22.90 4.30
CA ILE A 304 38.42 -22.85 3.04
C ILE A 304 39.89 -22.47 3.31
N THR A 305 40.13 -21.57 4.27
CA THR A 305 41.48 -21.14 4.65
C THR A 305 42.24 -22.30 5.30
N GLN A 306 41.64 -22.97 6.29
CA GLN A 306 42.23 -24.16 6.95
C GLN A 306 42.54 -25.27 5.94
N PHE A 307 41.60 -25.58 5.06
CA PHE A 307 41.80 -26.58 4.01
C PHE A 307 42.95 -26.20 3.04
N TYR A 308 43.09 -24.90 2.75
CA TYR A 308 44.18 -24.41 1.90
C TYR A 308 45.55 -24.52 2.59
N GLU A 309 45.61 -24.21 3.88
CA GLU A 309 46.79 -24.35 4.73
C GLU A 309 47.26 -25.81 4.79
N ASP A 310 46.34 -26.74 5.01
CA ASP A 310 46.62 -28.19 5.04
C ASP A 310 47.24 -28.68 3.72
N ILE A 311 46.69 -28.25 2.57
CA ILE A 311 47.19 -28.64 1.25
C ILE A 311 48.57 -28.05 0.97
N LYS A 312 48.84 -26.83 1.44
CA LYS A 312 50.09 -26.11 1.13
C LYS A 312 51.18 -26.31 2.18
N GLY A 313 50.86 -26.90 3.32
CA GLY A 313 51.81 -27.18 4.40
C GLY A 313 52.34 -25.92 5.08
N PHE A 314 51.57 -24.83 5.11
CA PHE A 314 51.90 -23.61 5.88
C PHE A 314 50.63 -23.05 6.53
N GLN A 315 50.79 -22.35 7.64
CA GLN A 315 49.68 -21.70 8.37
C GLN A 315 49.78 -20.18 8.23
N TYR A 316 48.64 -19.53 8.01
CA TYR A 316 48.55 -18.08 8.12
C TYR A 316 48.47 -17.69 9.60
N PRO A 317 48.97 -16.49 9.96
CA PRO A 317 48.80 -15.98 11.31
C PRO A 317 47.33 -15.75 11.68
N ASP A 318 46.89 -16.18 12.88
CA ASP A 318 45.49 -16.04 13.34
C ASP A 318 45.03 -14.59 13.40
N ASP A 319 45.94 -13.68 13.75
CA ASP A 319 45.74 -12.23 13.77
C ASP A 319 45.53 -11.64 12.38
N LEU A 320 45.84 -12.39 11.32
CA LEU A 320 45.54 -12.05 9.94
C LEU A 320 44.25 -12.75 9.46
N VAL A 321 44.06 -14.04 9.78
CA VAL A 321 42.90 -14.84 9.32
C VAL A 321 41.57 -14.28 9.82
N LEU A 322 41.48 -13.95 11.11
CA LEU A 322 40.23 -13.50 11.70
C LEU A 322 39.77 -12.14 11.12
N PRO A 323 40.59 -11.07 11.11
CA PRO A 323 40.17 -9.78 10.55
C PRO A 323 39.85 -9.85 9.05
N THR A 324 40.60 -10.62 8.26
CA THR A 324 40.34 -10.75 6.82
C THR A 324 39.05 -11.53 6.54
N THR A 325 38.79 -12.59 7.30
CA THR A 325 37.53 -13.34 7.19
C THR A 325 36.33 -12.46 7.56
N ILE A 326 36.44 -11.67 8.63
CA ILE A 326 35.41 -10.69 9.03
C ILE A 326 35.21 -9.65 7.92
N ALA A 327 36.28 -9.05 7.42
CA ALA A 327 36.22 -8.02 6.39
C ALA A 327 35.59 -8.57 5.09
N PHE A 328 35.97 -9.78 4.67
CA PHE A 328 35.39 -10.47 3.52
C PHE A 328 33.88 -10.64 3.69
N SER A 329 33.43 -11.23 4.80
CA SER A 329 32.00 -11.45 5.07
C SER A 329 31.20 -10.15 5.08
N ILE A 330 31.74 -9.09 5.70
CA ILE A 330 31.11 -7.77 5.71
C ILE A 330 30.99 -7.22 4.29
N ILE A 331 32.05 -7.27 3.49
CA ILE A 331 32.03 -6.76 2.10
C ILE A 331 30.97 -7.53 1.28
N MET A 332 30.90 -8.85 1.43
CA MET A 332 29.90 -9.68 0.73
C MET A 332 28.48 -9.31 1.13
N MET A 333 28.21 -9.17 2.44
CA MET A 333 26.90 -8.77 2.95
C MET A 333 26.50 -7.37 2.46
N VAL A 334 27.40 -6.39 2.56
CA VAL A 334 27.16 -5.00 2.15
C VAL A 334 26.90 -4.93 0.64
N SER A 335 27.69 -5.64 -0.16
CA SER A 335 27.51 -5.70 -1.62
C SER A 335 26.16 -6.34 -2.01
N ASN A 336 25.78 -7.42 -1.33
CA ASN A 336 24.49 -8.08 -1.52
C ASN A 336 23.31 -7.15 -1.14
N TYR A 337 23.45 -6.36 -0.08
CA TYR A 337 22.47 -5.36 0.34
C TYR A 337 22.24 -4.25 -0.69
N PHE A 338 23.32 -3.64 -1.21
CA PHE A 338 23.20 -2.59 -2.23
C PHE A 338 22.71 -3.13 -3.59
N SER A 339 23.02 -4.39 -3.90
CA SER A 339 22.50 -5.06 -5.09
C SER A 339 21.03 -5.47 -4.98
N GLY A 340 20.42 -5.34 -3.79
CA GLY A 340 19.03 -5.72 -3.54
C GLY A 340 18.82 -7.21 -3.32
N GLY A 341 19.85 -7.93 -2.89
CA GLY A 341 19.80 -9.36 -2.58
C GLY A 341 19.09 -9.72 -1.26
N TYR A 342 18.70 -8.70 -0.48
CA TYR A 342 17.83 -8.84 0.69
C TYR A 342 16.46 -8.17 0.50
N ASP A 343 16.21 -7.57 -0.67
CA ASP A 343 14.91 -6.97 -0.97
C ASP A 343 13.87 -8.08 -1.22
N LYS A 344 12.61 -7.78 -0.89
CA LYS A 344 11.47 -8.68 -1.11
C LYS A 344 10.55 -8.09 -2.19
N PRO A 345 10.03 -8.88 -3.14
CA PRO A 345 10.32 -10.30 -3.36
C PRO A 345 11.77 -10.55 -3.79
N VAL A 346 12.35 -11.65 -3.31
CA VAL A 346 13.75 -12.00 -3.57
C VAL A 346 13.99 -12.29 -5.05
N LYS A 347 15.10 -11.76 -5.59
CA LYS A 347 15.53 -12.00 -6.97
C LYS A 347 16.93 -12.59 -6.97
N LEU A 348 17.07 -13.86 -7.37
CA LEU A 348 18.37 -14.55 -7.39
C LEU A 348 19.43 -13.82 -8.23
N LYS A 349 19.02 -13.15 -9.31
CA LYS A 349 19.91 -12.30 -10.12
C LYS A 349 20.56 -11.18 -9.30
N ASN A 350 19.83 -10.57 -8.36
CA ASN A 350 20.36 -9.52 -7.49
C ASN A 350 21.39 -10.10 -6.51
N ASN A 351 21.14 -11.31 -6.01
CA ASN A 351 22.08 -12.03 -5.15
C ASN A 351 23.38 -12.37 -5.88
N ALA A 352 23.28 -12.95 -7.07
CA ALA A 352 24.46 -13.27 -7.90
C ALA A 352 25.26 -12.01 -8.24
N LYS A 353 24.57 -10.92 -8.63
CA LYS A 353 25.19 -9.61 -8.86
C LYS A 353 25.89 -9.08 -7.61
N GLY A 354 25.26 -9.19 -6.44
CA GLY A 354 25.82 -8.76 -5.16
C GLY A 354 27.09 -9.51 -4.78
N VAL A 355 27.08 -10.83 -4.89
CA VAL A 355 28.24 -11.67 -4.63
C VAL A 355 29.37 -11.37 -5.62
N ALA A 356 29.07 -11.26 -6.92
CA ALA A 356 30.07 -10.92 -7.94
C ALA A 356 30.69 -9.53 -7.69
N THR A 357 29.87 -8.53 -7.37
CA THR A 357 30.34 -7.17 -7.04
C THR A 357 31.19 -7.19 -5.77
N GLY A 358 30.81 -7.98 -4.77
CA GLY A 358 31.55 -8.14 -3.52
C GLY A 358 32.93 -8.76 -3.76
N ALA A 359 32.99 -9.83 -4.55
CA ALA A 359 34.25 -10.47 -4.93
C ALA A 359 35.19 -9.51 -5.68
N ILE A 360 34.66 -8.68 -6.59
CA ILE A 360 35.44 -7.64 -7.28
C ILE A 360 35.98 -6.61 -6.27
N ILE A 361 35.14 -6.13 -5.35
CA ILE A 361 35.57 -5.18 -4.30
C ILE A 361 36.66 -5.79 -3.43
N VAL A 362 36.51 -7.05 -3.01
CA VAL A 362 37.54 -7.76 -2.24
C VAL A 362 38.84 -7.85 -3.02
N LEU A 363 38.81 -8.19 -4.31
CA LEU A 363 40.02 -8.28 -5.15
C LEU A 363 40.70 -6.92 -5.33
N ILE A 364 39.93 -5.83 -5.46
CA ILE A 364 40.46 -4.46 -5.51
C ILE A 364 41.06 -4.07 -4.16
N ALA A 365 40.38 -4.32 -3.05
CA ALA A 365 40.90 -4.03 -1.71
C ALA A 365 42.19 -4.82 -1.46
N TYR A 366 42.20 -6.11 -1.83
CA TYR A 366 43.33 -7.01 -1.74
C TYR A 366 44.55 -6.51 -2.54
N SER A 367 44.36 -5.94 -3.74
CA SER A 367 45.49 -5.44 -4.55
C SER A 367 46.17 -4.22 -3.93
N LEU A 368 45.47 -3.49 -3.04
CA LEU A 368 45.98 -2.33 -2.32
C LEU A 368 46.67 -2.70 -0.99
N LEU A 369 46.53 -3.94 -0.50
CA LEU A 369 47.18 -4.40 0.74
C LEU A 369 48.68 -4.60 0.54
N GLY A 370 49.47 -4.38 1.59
CA GLY A 370 50.89 -4.74 1.64
C GLY A 370 51.09 -6.26 1.62
N GLU A 371 52.27 -6.74 1.19
CA GLU A 371 52.53 -8.18 0.97
C GLU A 371 52.30 -9.04 2.22
N SER A 372 52.61 -8.51 3.41
CA SER A 372 52.40 -9.20 4.70
C SER A 372 50.93 -9.44 5.06
N TYR A 373 50.00 -8.76 4.40
CA TYR A 373 48.56 -8.86 4.65
C TYR A 373 47.79 -9.59 3.53
N ARG A 374 48.51 -10.19 2.57
CA ARG A 374 47.90 -10.83 1.39
C ARG A 374 47.76 -12.34 1.58
N PHE A 375 46.52 -12.81 1.53
CA PHE A 375 46.20 -14.23 1.31
C PHE A 375 46.42 -14.67 -0.14
N SER A 376 46.39 -15.97 -0.36
CA SER A 376 46.26 -16.52 -1.71
C SER A 376 44.97 -16.05 -2.39
N ARG A 377 45.08 -15.58 -3.63
CA ARG A 377 43.91 -15.22 -4.47
C ARG A 377 42.95 -16.40 -4.65
N ALA A 378 43.46 -17.64 -4.55
CA ALA A 378 42.64 -18.84 -4.61
C ALA A 378 41.60 -18.88 -3.48
N ILE A 379 41.97 -18.48 -2.27
CA ILE A 379 41.06 -18.42 -1.11
C ILE A 379 39.93 -17.41 -1.37
N ILE A 380 40.25 -16.25 -1.95
CA ILE A 380 39.26 -15.22 -2.29
C ILE A 380 38.29 -15.72 -3.36
N LEU A 381 38.78 -16.39 -4.41
CA LEU A 381 37.94 -16.91 -5.50
C LEU A 381 37.05 -18.05 -5.02
N MET A 382 37.60 -19.01 -4.27
CA MET A 382 36.83 -20.11 -3.67
C MET A 382 35.81 -19.59 -2.67
N GLY A 383 36.19 -18.63 -1.82
CA GLY A 383 35.29 -17.94 -0.90
C GLY A 383 34.15 -17.21 -1.62
N GLY A 384 34.43 -16.60 -2.78
CA GLY A 384 33.41 -15.96 -3.62
C GLY A 384 32.40 -16.97 -4.18
N LEU A 385 32.87 -18.11 -4.68
CA LEU A 385 32.02 -19.20 -5.17
C LEU A 385 31.20 -19.84 -4.05
N ALA A 386 31.82 -20.09 -2.89
CA ALA A 386 31.14 -20.61 -1.71
C ALA A 386 30.06 -19.63 -1.22
N SER A 387 30.36 -18.34 -1.19
CA SER A 387 29.38 -17.30 -0.83
C SER A 387 28.19 -17.28 -1.79
N LEU A 388 28.42 -17.48 -3.10
CA LEU A 388 27.32 -17.60 -4.07
C LEU A 388 26.44 -18.81 -3.73
N GLY A 389 27.06 -19.98 -3.51
CA GLY A 389 26.36 -21.21 -3.15
C GLY A 389 25.54 -21.05 -1.86
N ILE A 390 26.13 -20.48 -0.82
CA ILE A 390 25.48 -20.23 0.48
C ILE A 390 24.28 -19.30 0.32
N VAL A 391 24.48 -18.15 -0.33
CA VAL A 391 23.43 -17.16 -0.52
C VAL A 391 22.26 -17.80 -1.26
N LEU A 392 22.51 -18.52 -2.36
CA LEU A 392 21.46 -19.20 -3.13
C LEU A 392 20.77 -20.30 -2.31
N LEU A 393 21.53 -21.13 -1.58
CA LEU A 393 21.00 -22.20 -0.73
C LEU A 393 20.06 -21.67 0.36
N VAL A 394 20.45 -20.60 1.05
CA VAL A 394 19.61 -19.96 2.09
C VAL A 394 18.29 -19.49 1.49
N ARG A 395 18.28 -18.92 0.27
CA ARG A 395 17.04 -18.49 -0.39
C ARG A 395 16.19 -19.68 -0.79
N SER A 396 16.79 -20.74 -1.35
CA SER A 396 16.09 -21.96 -1.72
C SER A 396 15.45 -22.66 -0.52
N LEU A 397 16.13 -22.67 0.64
CA LEU A 397 15.57 -23.21 1.87
C LEU A 397 14.39 -22.35 2.36
N TYR A 398 14.52 -21.02 2.35
CA TYR A 398 13.42 -20.13 2.74
C TYR A 398 12.22 -20.25 1.80
N HIS A 399 12.45 -20.50 0.51
CA HIS A 399 11.39 -20.80 -0.46
C HIS A 399 10.69 -22.12 -0.14
N LEU A 400 11.45 -23.19 0.14
CA LEU A 400 10.91 -24.50 0.50
C LEU A 400 10.08 -24.44 1.78
N LEU A 401 10.51 -23.62 2.74
CA LEU A 401 9.78 -23.33 3.99
C LEU A 401 8.61 -22.36 3.80
N GLN A 402 8.31 -21.94 2.56
CA GLN A 402 7.22 -21.03 2.21
C GLN A 402 7.23 -19.71 3.01
N ILE A 403 8.42 -19.20 3.34
CA ILE A 403 8.55 -17.97 4.12
C ILE A 403 8.14 -16.77 3.24
N PRO A 404 7.20 -15.90 3.68
CA PRO A 404 6.72 -14.78 2.88
C PRO A 404 7.83 -13.86 2.36
N GLY A 405 7.80 -13.60 1.06
CA GLY A 405 8.76 -12.75 0.34
C GLY A 405 10.01 -13.46 -0.19
N TYR A 406 10.16 -14.77 0.07
CA TYR A 406 11.26 -15.61 -0.43
C TYR A 406 10.81 -16.63 -1.48
N SER A 407 9.62 -16.47 -2.08
CA SER A 407 9.23 -17.33 -3.19
C SER A 407 10.20 -17.16 -4.35
N LEU A 408 10.85 -18.25 -4.76
CA LEU A 408 11.74 -18.29 -5.93
C LEU A 408 11.00 -18.53 -7.23
N SER A 409 9.71 -18.86 -7.17
CA SER A 409 8.87 -18.75 -8.36
C SER A 409 9.01 -17.31 -8.86
N GLN A 410 9.43 -17.15 -10.12
CA GLN A 410 9.09 -15.93 -10.84
C GLN A 410 7.62 -15.66 -10.55
N THR A 411 7.27 -14.39 -10.28
CA THR A 411 5.87 -13.92 -10.27
C THR A 411 5.11 -14.77 -11.26
N THR A 412 4.29 -15.70 -10.76
CA THR A 412 3.66 -16.72 -11.62
C THR A 412 3.07 -15.94 -12.77
N ALA A 413 3.44 -16.29 -14.02
CA ALA A 413 2.93 -15.59 -15.19
C ALA A 413 1.43 -15.37 -14.96
N LYS A 414 1.00 -14.11 -14.91
CA LYS A 414 -0.36 -13.79 -14.49
C LYS A 414 -1.30 -14.44 -15.52
N ARG A 415 -2.12 -15.36 -15.04
CA ARG A 415 -3.08 -16.14 -15.83
C ARG A 415 -4.43 -15.50 -15.60
N ILE A 416 -4.71 -14.50 -16.43
CA ILE A 416 -5.81 -13.57 -16.20
C ILE A 416 -7.04 -14.04 -16.96
N ALA A 417 -8.18 -14.06 -16.28
CA ALA A 417 -9.49 -14.01 -16.93
C ALA A 417 -10.04 -12.57 -16.92
N VAL A 418 -10.61 -12.14 -18.05
CA VAL A 418 -11.34 -10.88 -18.15
C VAL A 418 -12.81 -11.22 -18.38
N VAL A 419 -13.68 -10.72 -17.52
CA VAL A 419 -15.13 -10.93 -17.60
C VAL A 419 -15.76 -9.62 -18.09
N GLY A 420 -16.38 -9.64 -19.26
CA GLY A 420 -16.99 -8.46 -19.86
C GLY A 420 -17.53 -8.71 -21.28
N LYS A 421 -18.11 -7.68 -21.90
CA LYS A 421 -18.49 -7.73 -23.31
C LYS A 421 -17.25 -7.52 -24.20
N PRO A 422 -17.27 -7.96 -25.48
CA PRO A 422 -16.08 -7.97 -26.34
C PRO A 422 -15.33 -6.62 -26.38
N ASP A 423 -16.06 -5.52 -26.56
CA ASP A 423 -15.47 -4.19 -26.69
C ASP A 423 -14.74 -3.73 -25.42
N GLU A 424 -15.24 -4.12 -24.24
CA GLU A 424 -14.61 -3.77 -22.96
C GLU A 424 -13.42 -4.68 -22.64
N ILE A 425 -13.55 -5.97 -22.98
CA ILE A 425 -12.43 -6.91 -22.89
C ILE A 425 -11.28 -6.41 -23.75
N GLU A 426 -11.54 -5.96 -24.98
CA GLU A 426 -10.50 -5.42 -25.85
C GLU A 426 -9.80 -4.21 -25.22
N ARG A 427 -10.56 -3.29 -24.60
CA ARG A 427 -10.03 -2.12 -23.90
C ARG A 427 -9.13 -2.52 -22.73
N VAL A 428 -9.60 -3.42 -21.86
CA VAL A 428 -8.86 -3.89 -20.69
C VAL A 428 -7.61 -4.67 -21.13
N THR A 429 -7.73 -5.53 -22.13
CA THR A 429 -6.62 -6.30 -22.71
C THR A 429 -5.56 -5.37 -23.31
N LYS A 430 -5.96 -4.30 -24.03
CA LYS A 430 -5.03 -3.26 -24.51
C LYS A 430 -4.31 -2.55 -23.35
N MET A 431 -5.01 -2.25 -22.26
CA MET A 431 -4.40 -1.67 -21.07
C MET A 431 -3.37 -2.61 -20.43
N LEU A 432 -3.68 -3.90 -20.30
CA LEU A 432 -2.76 -4.90 -19.74
C LEU A 432 -1.49 -5.05 -20.59
N HIS A 433 -1.63 -5.11 -21.92
CA HIS A 433 -0.48 -5.18 -22.83
C HIS A 433 0.46 -3.98 -22.71
N ASN A 434 -0.09 -2.77 -22.54
CA ASN A 434 0.71 -1.55 -22.40
C ASN A 434 1.54 -1.50 -21.10
N ILE A 435 1.22 -2.34 -20.11
CA ILE A 435 1.91 -2.37 -18.80
C ILE A 435 3.12 -3.34 -18.83
N ASN A 436 3.41 -3.96 -19.98
CA ASN A 436 4.57 -4.85 -20.21
C ASN A 436 4.69 -5.95 -19.14
N LEU A 437 3.56 -6.41 -18.62
CA LEU A 437 3.49 -7.61 -17.82
C LEU A 437 3.74 -8.79 -18.76
N ASN A 438 4.49 -9.80 -18.32
CA ASN A 438 4.47 -11.13 -18.94
C ASN A 438 3.11 -11.79 -18.67
N THR A 439 2.03 -11.13 -19.09
CA THR A 439 0.63 -11.53 -18.96
C THR A 439 0.18 -12.06 -20.30
N ALA A 440 -0.30 -13.30 -20.31
CA ALA A 440 -1.25 -13.72 -21.32
C ALA A 440 -2.64 -13.52 -20.70
N VAL A 441 -3.54 -12.78 -21.34
CA VAL A 441 -4.97 -12.95 -21.07
C VAL A 441 -5.32 -14.35 -21.55
N ILE A 442 -5.76 -15.21 -20.64
CA ILE A 442 -5.90 -16.65 -20.91
C ILE A 442 -7.36 -17.02 -21.15
N ALA A 443 -8.29 -16.26 -20.59
CA ALA A 443 -9.71 -16.53 -20.76
C ALA A 443 -10.51 -15.22 -20.87
N GLU A 444 -11.27 -15.10 -21.96
CA GLU A 444 -12.32 -14.11 -22.12
C GLU A 444 -13.64 -14.76 -21.72
N ILE A 445 -14.36 -14.15 -20.77
CA ILE A 445 -15.54 -14.75 -20.15
C ILE A 445 -16.75 -13.86 -20.39
N ASN A 446 -17.82 -14.46 -20.91
CA ASN A 446 -19.05 -13.75 -21.16
C ASN A 446 -19.80 -13.49 -19.84
N PRO A 447 -20.18 -12.24 -19.53
CA PRO A 447 -20.93 -11.90 -18.33
C PRO A 447 -22.36 -12.45 -18.33
N ASN A 448 -22.94 -12.68 -19.51
CA ASN A 448 -24.32 -13.14 -19.67
C ASN A 448 -24.43 -14.67 -19.72
N SER A 449 -25.37 -15.22 -18.94
CA SER A 449 -25.65 -16.66 -18.90
C SER A 449 -26.43 -17.18 -20.12
N GLN A 450 -27.14 -16.31 -20.85
CA GLN A 450 -28.15 -16.71 -21.84
C GLN A 450 -27.72 -16.65 -23.32
N SER A 451 -26.69 -15.88 -23.69
CA SER A 451 -26.23 -15.81 -25.08
C SER A 451 -25.57 -17.11 -25.52
N GLU A 452 -25.78 -17.51 -26.78
CA GLU A 452 -25.05 -18.61 -27.41
C GLU A 452 -23.54 -18.34 -27.40
N PRO A 453 -22.70 -19.38 -27.22
CA PRO A 453 -21.26 -19.20 -27.28
C PRO A 453 -20.86 -18.78 -28.71
N ASN A 454 -20.55 -17.50 -28.90
CA ASN A 454 -19.70 -17.09 -30.03
C ASN A 454 -18.29 -17.65 -29.81
N ASP A 455 -17.58 -17.98 -30.90
CA ASP A 455 -16.21 -18.53 -30.93
C ASP A 455 -15.14 -17.73 -30.15
N HIS A 456 -15.47 -16.54 -29.63
CA HIS A 456 -14.56 -15.66 -28.90
C HIS A 456 -14.46 -15.95 -27.39
N PHE A 457 -15.46 -16.56 -26.75
CA PHE A 457 -15.47 -16.73 -25.28
C PHE A 457 -15.07 -18.14 -24.86
N VAL A 458 -14.22 -18.24 -23.84
CA VAL A 458 -13.83 -19.53 -23.23
C VAL A 458 -14.99 -20.15 -22.43
N GLY A 459 -15.89 -19.32 -21.91
CA GLY A 459 -17.10 -19.78 -21.22
C GLY A 459 -17.91 -18.64 -20.61
N LYS A 460 -18.86 -19.00 -19.75
CA LYS A 460 -19.81 -18.08 -19.11
C LYS A 460 -19.46 -17.83 -17.63
N LEU A 461 -19.94 -16.72 -17.08
CA LEU A 461 -19.68 -16.32 -15.68
C LEU A 461 -19.97 -17.41 -14.63
N HIS A 462 -21.00 -18.24 -14.82
CA HIS A 462 -21.31 -19.31 -13.86
C HIS A 462 -20.31 -20.48 -13.89
N GLN A 463 -19.59 -20.65 -15.00
CA GLN A 463 -18.57 -21.67 -15.25
C GLN A 463 -17.17 -21.20 -14.80
N LEU A 464 -17.09 -20.04 -14.15
CA LEU A 464 -15.83 -19.46 -13.70
C LEU A 464 -15.01 -20.43 -12.83
N PRO A 465 -15.57 -21.21 -11.89
CA PRO A 465 -14.80 -22.23 -11.14
C PRO A 465 -14.10 -23.25 -12.04
N GLU A 466 -14.81 -23.80 -13.03
CA GLU A 466 -14.29 -24.80 -13.96
C GLU A 466 -13.19 -24.20 -14.86
N ILE A 467 -13.38 -22.97 -15.31
CA ILE A 467 -12.39 -22.22 -16.10
C ILE A 467 -11.13 -21.92 -15.25
N ILE A 468 -11.31 -21.53 -13.98
CA ILE A 468 -10.21 -21.29 -13.05
C ILE A 468 -9.34 -22.53 -12.89
N GLU A 469 -9.95 -23.70 -12.69
CA GLU A 469 -9.22 -24.96 -12.53
C GLU A 469 -8.57 -25.41 -13.84
N GLY A 470 -9.32 -25.42 -14.94
CA GLY A 470 -8.85 -25.86 -16.25
C GLY A 470 -7.70 -25.01 -16.80
N PHE A 471 -7.81 -23.69 -16.66
CA PHE A 471 -6.78 -22.76 -17.10
C PHE A 471 -5.80 -22.35 -16.00
N LYS A 472 -5.90 -22.90 -14.77
CA LYS A 472 -5.06 -22.54 -13.61
C LYS A 472 -4.96 -21.03 -13.42
N LEU A 473 -6.10 -20.34 -13.47
CA LEU A 473 -6.15 -18.88 -13.34
C LEU A 473 -5.73 -18.47 -11.93
N ASN A 474 -5.04 -17.34 -11.82
CA ASN A 474 -4.65 -16.73 -10.53
C ASN A 474 -5.18 -15.31 -10.37
N GLU A 475 -5.85 -14.76 -11.39
CA GLU A 475 -6.42 -13.42 -11.36
C GLU A 475 -7.67 -13.32 -12.24
N VAL A 476 -8.69 -12.61 -11.74
CA VAL A 476 -9.94 -12.33 -12.46
C VAL A 476 -10.18 -10.83 -12.45
N ILE A 477 -10.40 -10.26 -13.63
CA ILE A 477 -10.74 -8.85 -13.83
C ILE A 477 -12.21 -8.76 -14.25
N PHE A 478 -13.03 -8.10 -13.43
CA PHE A 478 -14.42 -7.82 -13.75
C PHE A 478 -14.56 -6.44 -14.39
N CYS A 479 -15.10 -6.39 -15.59
CA CYS A 479 -15.46 -5.14 -16.25
C CYS A 479 -16.79 -4.63 -15.67
N SER A 480 -16.74 -3.64 -14.76
CA SER A 480 -17.95 -3.15 -14.08
C SER A 480 -18.87 -2.34 -15.01
N ARG A 481 -18.44 -2.05 -16.24
CA ARG A 481 -19.31 -1.54 -17.30
C ARG A 481 -20.37 -2.57 -17.72
N ASP A 482 -20.01 -3.85 -17.67
CA ASP A 482 -20.81 -4.94 -18.24
C ASP A 482 -21.36 -5.90 -17.19
N ILE A 483 -20.97 -5.72 -15.92
CA ILE A 483 -21.32 -6.60 -14.81
C ILE A 483 -21.74 -5.75 -13.62
N GLU A 484 -22.91 -6.08 -13.11
CA GLU A 484 -23.49 -5.50 -11.90
C GLU A 484 -22.61 -5.77 -10.66
N PRO A 485 -22.25 -4.76 -9.85
CA PRO A 485 -21.77 -4.90 -8.47
C PRO A 485 -22.24 -6.14 -7.69
N GLU A 486 -23.55 -6.44 -7.67
CA GLU A 486 -24.07 -7.63 -6.96
C GLU A 486 -23.49 -8.94 -7.54
N ALA A 487 -23.46 -9.06 -8.87
CA ALA A 487 -22.92 -10.24 -9.54
C ALA A 487 -21.41 -10.38 -9.27
N ILE A 488 -20.66 -9.27 -9.25
CA ILE A 488 -19.24 -9.26 -8.90
C ILE A 488 -19.04 -9.78 -7.46
N ILE A 489 -19.75 -9.22 -6.48
CA ILE A 489 -19.65 -9.61 -5.07
C ILE A 489 -20.03 -11.08 -4.87
N ASN A 490 -21.06 -11.55 -5.57
CA ASN A 490 -21.49 -12.94 -5.57
C ASN A 490 -20.38 -13.88 -6.05
N GLN A 491 -19.73 -13.58 -7.18
CA GLN A 491 -18.64 -14.41 -7.69
C GLN A 491 -17.42 -14.37 -6.76
N MET A 492 -17.00 -13.20 -6.30
CA MET A 492 -15.88 -13.07 -5.36
C MET A 492 -16.12 -13.88 -4.07
N SER A 493 -17.34 -13.84 -3.54
CA SER A 493 -17.72 -14.62 -2.35
C SER A 493 -17.73 -16.12 -2.63
N ARG A 494 -18.30 -16.55 -3.77
CA ARG A 494 -18.35 -17.97 -4.19
C ARG A 494 -16.96 -18.55 -4.41
N LEU A 495 -16.04 -17.75 -4.92
CA LEU A 495 -14.68 -18.16 -5.28
C LEU A 495 -13.66 -17.89 -4.15
N SER A 496 -14.12 -17.51 -2.96
CA SER A 496 -13.24 -17.16 -1.83
C SER A 496 -12.35 -18.30 -1.32
N SER A 497 -12.63 -19.56 -1.70
CA SER A 497 -11.79 -20.73 -1.42
C SER A 497 -10.57 -20.85 -2.32
N TYR A 498 -10.58 -20.18 -3.48
CA TYR A 498 -9.47 -20.17 -4.43
C TYR A 498 -8.47 -19.06 -4.06
N ASP A 499 -7.18 -19.30 -4.27
CA ASP A 499 -6.14 -18.28 -4.13
C ASP A 499 -6.10 -17.38 -5.38
N LEU A 500 -7.15 -16.57 -5.53
CA LEU A 500 -7.35 -15.65 -6.65
C LEU A 500 -7.17 -14.21 -6.22
N GLU A 501 -6.63 -13.42 -7.15
CA GLU A 501 -6.70 -11.97 -7.09
C GLU A 501 -7.89 -11.46 -7.90
N TYR A 502 -8.65 -10.52 -7.32
CA TYR A 502 -9.77 -9.89 -8.00
C TYR A 502 -9.46 -8.44 -8.28
N LYS A 503 -9.81 -8.01 -9.48
CA LYS A 503 -9.74 -6.60 -9.86
C LYS A 503 -11.01 -6.20 -10.57
N ILE A 504 -11.31 -4.91 -10.53
CA ILE A 504 -12.44 -4.28 -11.19
C ILE A 504 -11.90 -3.22 -12.14
N ALA A 505 -12.34 -3.27 -13.39
CA ALA A 505 -12.07 -2.25 -14.39
C ALA A 505 -13.30 -1.35 -14.51
N PRO A 506 -13.24 -0.09 -14.03
CA PRO A 506 -14.37 0.83 -14.16
C PRO A 506 -14.59 1.27 -15.62
N PRO A 507 -15.83 1.65 -15.98
CA PRO A 507 -16.14 2.14 -17.32
C PRO A 507 -15.30 3.36 -17.68
N GLU A 508 -14.75 3.34 -18.90
CA GLU A 508 -13.97 4.44 -19.50
C GLU A 508 -12.72 4.87 -18.72
N SER A 509 -12.37 4.12 -17.68
CA SER A 509 -11.25 4.42 -16.81
C SER A 509 -9.93 3.91 -17.37
N VAL A 510 -8.85 4.67 -17.16
CA VAL A 510 -7.48 4.26 -17.53
C VAL A 510 -6.78 3.39 -16.48
N PHE A 511 -7.51 2.90 -15.49
CA PHE A 511 -6.95 2.09 -14.40
C PHE A 511 -7.81 0.84 -14.11
N ILE A 512 -7.18 -0.16 -13.49
CA ILE A 512 -7.82 -1.38 -12.99
C ILE A 512 -7.54 -1.46 -11.49
N ILE A 513 -8.58 -1.55 -10.67
CA ILE A 513 -8.52 -1.48 -9.20
C ILE A 513 -8.57 -2.88 -8.60
N GLY A 514 -7.70 -3.18 -7.65
CA GLY A 514 -7.87 -4.31 -6.73
C GLY A 514 -7.21 -4.04 -5.38
N SER A 515 -7.67 -4.70 -4.32
CA SER A 515 -7.03 -4.64 -2.99
C SER A 515 -6.49 -6.02 -2.63
N ASN A 516 -5.16 -6.15 -2.52
CA ASN A 516 -4.54 -7.47 -2.40
C ASN A 516 -4.01 -7.83 -1.01
N SER A 517 -3.99 -6.92 -0.03
CA SER A 517 -3.81 -7.26 1.40
C SER A 517 -3.76 -5.99 2.24
N VAL A 518 -3.90 -6.11 3.56
CA VAL A 518 -3.68 -5.01 4.53
C VAL A 518 -2.28 -4.34 4.39
N ASN A 519 -1.33 -4.96 3.68
CA ASN A 519 0.04 -4.47 3.50
C ASN A 519 0.40 -4.10 2.04
N SER A 520 -0.44 -4.39 1.06
CA SER A 520 -0.28 -3.94 -0.32
C SER A 520 -1.38 -2.91 -0.59
N THR A 521 -1.01 -1.63 -0.48
CA THR A 521 -1.82 -0.53 -1.04
C THR A 521 -2.21 -0.92 -2.46
N GLY A 522 -3.49 -0.84 -2.78
CA GLY A 522 -4.15 -1.34 -3.97
C GLY A 522 -3.21 -1.42 -5.16
N GLU A 523 -2.98 -2.64 -5.64
CA GLU A 523 -2.21 -2.86 -6.85
C GLU A 523 -3.06 -2.35 -8.03
N LEU A 524 -2.96 -1.04 -8.25
CA LEU A 524 -3.42 -0.38 -9.45
C LEU A 524 -2.52 -0.87 -10.57
N TYR A 525 -3.11 -1.55 -11.56
CA TYR A 525 -2.45 -1.62 -12.85
C TYR A 525 -2.50 -0.23 -13.45
N SER A 526 -1.46 0.54 -13.18
CA SER A 526 -1.15 1.82 -13.79
C SER A 526 0.16 1.66 -14.56
N LEU A 527 0.38 2.50 -15.58
CA LEU A 527 1.63 2.58 -16.35
C LEU A 527 2.89 2.95 -15.50
N VAL A 528 2.79 2.89 -14.16
CA VAL A 528 3.72 3.49 -13.20
C VAL A 528 4.59 2.47 -12.45
N ASP A 529 4.29 1.17 -12.52
CA ASP A 529 4.96 0.13 -11.70
C ASP A 529 6.11 -0.64 -12.39
N LEU A 530 6.90 0.07 -13.20
CA LEU A 530 8.28 -0.35 -13.46
C LEU A 530 9.20 0.47 -12.53
N ASN A 531 10.36 -0.08 -12.16
CA ASN A 531 11.45 0.51 -11.33
C ASN A 531 11.23 1.93 -10.77
N SER A 532 10.29 2.07 -9.83
CA SER A 532 10.02 3.36 -9.22
C SER A 532 11.23 3.83 -8.44
N ILE A 533 11.55 5.12 -8.53
CA ILE A 533 12.57 5.79 -7.70
C ILE A 533 12.30 5.59 -6.20
N ASP A 534 11.06 5.24 -5.84
CA ASP A 534 10.63 4.93 -4.49
C ASP A 534 11.01 3.51 -4.02
N SER A 535 11.41 2.63 -4.93
CA SER A 535 11.83 1.27 -4.60
C SER A 535 13.02 1.27 -3.61
N PRO A 536 13.08 0.31 -2.66
CA PRO A 536 14.12 0.29 -1.62
C PRO A 536 15.55 0.33 -2.17
N SER A 537 15.85 -0.47 -3.19
CA SER A 537 17.17 -0.48 -3.84
C SER A 537 17.51 0.85 -4.50
N SER A 538 16.56 1.49 -5.17
CA SER A 538 16.72 2.80 -5.80
C SER A 538 17.04 3.89 -4.79
N LYS A 539 16.29 3.93 -3.67
CA LYS A 539 16.55 4.86 -2.56
C LYS A 539 17.95 4.69 -1.98
N ARG A 540 18.38 3.44 -1.73
CA ARG A 540 19.72 3.13 -1.21
C ARG A 540 20.82 3.53 -2.18
N ASN A 541 20.70 3.16 -3.45
CA ASN A 541 21.70 3.45 -4.47
C ASN A 541 21.79 4.95 -4.76
N LYS A 542 20.64 5.65 -4.81
CA LYS A 542 20.60 7.12 -4.90
C LYS A 542 21.31 7.76 -3.72
N ARG A 543 21.04 7.29 -2.50
CA ARG A 543 21.66 7.82 -1.29
C ARG A 543 23.16 7.58 -1.24
N LEU A 544 23.61 6.39 -1.64
CA LEU A 544 25.03 6.05 -1.72
C LEU A 544 25.73 6.95 -2.74
N LEU A 545 25.13 7.13 -3.93
CA LEU A 545 25.65 8.03 -4.95
C LEU A 545 25.78 9.47 -4.41
N ASP A 546 24.74 9.97 -3.73
CA ASP A 546 24.76 11.28 -3.08
C ASP A 546 25.94 11.42 -2.09
N ILE A 547 26.20 10.40 -1.26
CA ILE A 547 27.31 10.42 -0.30
C ILE A 547 28.65 10.37 -1.02
N LEU A 548 28.85 9.44 -1.95
CA LEU A 548 30.12 9.27 -2.67
C LEU A 548 30.50 10.51 -3.47
N ILE A 549 29.55 11.06 -4.23
CA ILE A 549 29.79 12.30 -4.99
C ILE A 549 30.05 13.47 -4.03
N SER A 550 29.35 13.55 -2.91
CA SER A 550 29.62 14.61 -1.92
C SER A 550 31.02 14.51 -1.32
N LEU A 551 31.47 13.30 -0.92
CA LEU A 551 32.81 13.09 -0.38
C LEU A 551 33.90 13.46 -1.40
N ILE A 552 33.76 12.97 -2.64
CA ILE A 552 34.69 13.30 -3.74
C ILE A 552 34.67 14.81 -3.99
N ALA A 553 33.49 15.43 -4.09
CA ALA A 553 33.36 16.85 -4.37
C ALA A 553 33.89 17.73 -3.23
N VAL A 554 33.80 17.30 -1.96
CA VAL A 554 34.38 18.02 -0.82
C VAL A 554 35.90 18.03 -0.91
N VAL A 555 36.53 16.88 -1.19
CA VAL A 555 37.99 16.78 -1.34
C VAL A 555 38.47 17.59 -2.56
N LEU A 556 37.76 17.49 -3.68
CA LEU A 556 38.10 18.21 -4.91
C LEU A 556 37.63 19.67 -4.90
N SER A 557 36.92 20.11 -3.86
CA SER A 557 36.28 21.44 -3.81
C SER A 557 37.24 22.61 -4.01
N PRO A 558 38.46 22.63 -3.43
CA PRO A 558 39.36 23.77 -3.60
C PRO A 558 39.80 23.94 -5.05
N VAL A 559 39.95 22.83 -5.78
CA VAL A 559 40.37 22.81 -7.19
C VAL A 559 39.18 23.11 -8.11
N LEU A 560 38.04 22.46 -7.87
CA LEU A 560 36.84 22.58 -8.71
C LEU A 560 36.16 23.96 -8.61
N ALA A 561 36.30 24.67 -7.48
CA ALA A 561 35.76 26.02 -7.30
C ALA A 561 36.45 27.09 -8.16
N ILE A 562 37.68 26.82 -8.62
CA ILE A 562 38.47 27.72 -9.45
C ILE A 562 37.98 27.65 -10.91
N PHE A 563 37.69 26.46 -11.43
CA PHE A 563 37.48 26.24 -12.86
C PHE A 563 36.01 26.14 -13.31
N ASN A 564 35.04 26.01 -12.40
CA ASN A 564 33.68 25.64 -12.78
C ASN A 564 32.59 26.47 -12.06
N LYS A 565 31.89 27.33 -12.81
CA LYS A 565 30.82 28.22 -12.29
C LYS A 565 29.62 27.45 -11.70
N PRO A 566 29.09 26.37 -12.33
CA PRO A 566 28.05 25.52 -11.73
C PRO A 566 28.41 24.98 -10.35
N LEU A 567 29.67 24.56 -10.16
CA LEU A 567 30.15 23.99 -8.90
C LEU A 567 30.07 24.98 -7.73
N ARG A 568 30.28 26.30 -7.96
CA ARG A 568 30.08 27.35 -6.95
C ARG A 568 28.67 27.41 -6.36
N ARG A 569 27.64 27.01 -7.13
CA ARG A 569 26.24 26.97 -6.64
C ARG A 569 25.92 25.70 -5.86
N VAL A 570 26.64 24.61 -6.13
CA VAL A 570 26.43 23.30 -5.51
C VAL A 570 27.22 23.17 -4.20
N PHE A 571 28.40 23.79 -4.09
CA PHE A 571 29.28 23.70 -2.90
C PHE A 571 28.60 23.95 -1.55
N PRO A 572 27.80 25.02 -1.37
CA PRO A 572 27.12 25.27 -0.09
C PRO A 572 26.12 24.17 0.28
N GLN A 573 25.67 23.40 -0.71
CA GLN A 573 24.66 22.36 -0.55
C GLN A 573 25.27 20.96 -0.40
N LEU A 574 26.59 20.78 -0.61
CA LEU A 574 27.25 19.47 -0.50
C LEU A 574 27.08 18.86 0.89
N PHE A 575 27.22 19.63 1.96
CA PHE A 575 26.97 19.12 3.31
C PHE A 575 25.50 18.74 3.53
N SER A 576 24.57 19.51 2.97
CA SER A 576 23.13 19.17 3.03
C SER A 576 22.83 17.86 2.29
N VAL A 577 23.49 17.62 1.16
CA VAL A 577 23.41 16.34 0.46
C VAL A 577 24.11 15.25 1.28
N LEU A 578 25.33 15.46 1.78
CA LEU A 578 26.08 14.49 2.57
C LEU A 578 25.36 14.04 3.85
N PHE A 579 24.75 14.96 4.61
CA PHE A 579 23.95 14.63 5.80
C PHE A 579 22.51 14.21 5.47
N GLY A 580 22.09 14.35 4.21
CA GLY A 580 20.85 13.79 3.71
C GLY A 580 19.62 14.63 3.98
N SER A 581 19.73 15.95 4.13
CA SER A 581 18.59 16.85 4.02
C SER A 581 18.22 17.13 2.56
N LYS A 582 19.17 16.98 1.62
CA LYS A 582 19.00 17.14 0.17
C LYS A 582 19.47 15.90 -0.62
N THR A 583 19.22 15.90 -1.93
CA THR A 583 19.76 14.95 -2.91
C THR A 583 20.29 15.72 -4.12
N PHE A 584 21.20 15.15 -4.93
CA PHE A 584 21.71 15.88 -6.09
C PHE A 584 20.65 16.11 -7.16
N VAL A 585 19.94 15.07 -7.60
CA VAL A 585 19.04 15.13 -8.77
C VAL A 585 17.60 14.86 -8.36
N GLY A 586 16.65 15.57 -8.96
CA GLY A 586 15.23 15.32 -8.74
C GLY A 586 14.33 16.29 -9.50
N TYR A 587 13.05 16.29 -9.15
CA TYR A 587 12.00 17.14 -9.72
C TYR A 587 11.40 18.06 -8.66
N SER A 588 10.85 19.19 -9.10
CA SER A 588 10.18 20.15 -8.21
C SER A 588 8.87 19.60 -7.60
N ASN A 589 8.50 20.16 -6.44
CA ASN A 589 7.24 19.83 -5.78
C ASN A 589 6.02 20.17 -6.66
N THR A 590 6.12 21.22 -7.47
CA THR A 590 5.06 21.65 -8.38
C THR A 590 4.76 20.57 -9.43
N ILE A 591 5.80 20.02 -10.08
CA ILE A 591 5.62 18.94 -11.06
C ILE A 591 5.22 17.63 -10.37
N ARG A 592 5.77 17.35 -9.18
CA ARG A 592 5.36 16.18 -8.39
C ARG A 592 3.85 16.16 -8.15
N GLN A 593 3.26 17.31 -7.81
CA GLN A 593 1.81 17.44 -7.61
C GLN A 593 1.04 17.33 -8.91
N LYS A 594 1.54 17.94 -9.99
CA LYS A 594 0.90 17.92 -11.31
C LYS A 594 0.75 16.51 -11.91
N ILE A 595 1.78 15.67 -11.79
CA ILE A 595 1.82 14.32 -12.43
C ILE A 595 1.97 13.17 -11.42
N ILE A 596 1.67 13.40 -10.14
CA ILE A 596 1.64 12.40 -9.06
C ILE A 596 2.90 11.53 -9.03
N LEU A 597 4.03 12.13 -8.67
CA LEU A 597 5.32 11.44 -8.55
C LEU A 597 5.67 11.10 -7.09
N PRO A 598 6.53 10.10 -6.85
CA PRO A 598 7.04 9.78 -5.52
C PRO A 598 7.66 10.99 -4.80
N LYS A 599 7.63 10.97 -3.46
CA LYS A 599 8.27 12.01 -2.67
C LYS A 599 9.78 11.74 -2.57
N ILE A 600 10.58 12.65 -3.12
CA ILE A 600 12.04 12.65 -2.98
C ILE A 600 12.51 13.81 -2.10
N LYS A 601 13.77 13.74 -1.63
CA LYS A 601 14.41 14.85 -0.93
C LYS A 601 14.55 16.05 -1.87
N THR A 602 14.64 17.26 -1.31
CA THR A 602 14.81 18.47 -2.09
C THR A 602 16.08 18.36 -2.97
N PRO A 603 15.94 18.45 -4.30
CA PRO A 603 17.08 18.28 -5.20
C PRO A 603 17.92 19.56 -5.28
N VAL A 604 19.21 19.40 -5.56
CA VAL A 604 20.10 20.52 -5.90
C VAL A 604 19.99 20.85 -7.40
N ILE A 605 19.81 19.82 -8.23
CA ILE A 605 19.64 19.86 -9.68
C ILE A 605 18.20 19.46 -9.99
N TYR A 606 17.41 20.44 -10.41
CA TYR A 606 16.03 20.30 -10.80
C TYR A 606 15.94 19.91 -12.28
N LEU A 607 15.40 18.72 -12.56
CA LEU A 607 15.21 18.20 -13.93
C LEU A 607 14.33 19.12 -14.76
N ASP A 608 13.34 19.72 -14.12
CA ASP A 608 12.40 20.64 -14.73
C ASP A 608 13.04 21.92 -15.27
N ASN A 609 14.11 22.40 -14.62
CA ASN A 609 14.86 23.56 -15.09
C ASN A 609 15.84 23.23 -16.22
N GLN A 610 16.30 21.99 -16.33
CA GLN A 610 17.20 21.58 -17.42
C GLN A 610 16.43 21.38 -18.73
N ILE A 611 15.21 20.85 -18.67
CA ILE A 611 14.41 20.53 -19.87
C ILE A 611 13.76 21.81 -20.46
N ASN A 612 13.39 22.79 -19.62
CA ASN A 612 12.87 24.08 -20.10
C ASN A 612 13.88 24.93 -20.90
N ASN A 613 15.19 24.72 -20.70
CA ASN A 613 16.22 25.42 -21.48
C ASN A 613 16.37 24.90 -22.92
N GLN A 614 15.64 23.84 -23.31
CA GLN A 614 15.76 23.18 -24.62
C GLN A 614 14.59 23.47 -25.60
N ASN A 615 13.71 24.44 -25.33
CA ASN A 615 12.51 24.70 -26.16
C ASN A 615 11.66 23.43 -26.42
N ILE A 616 11.52 22.56 -25.42
CA ILE A 616 10.74 21.32 -25.53
C ILE A 616 9.30 21.56 -25.06
N ILE A 617 8.31 21.05 -25.81
CA ILE A 617 6.88 21.12 -25.49
C ILE A 617 6.63 20.56 -24.09
N LEU A 618 5.84 21.30 -23.27
CA LEU A 618 5.51 20.95 -21.88
C LEU A 618 5.08 19.47 -21.68
N SER A 619 4.34 18.89 -22.63
CA SER A 619 3.90 17.48 -22.57
C SER A 619 5.02 16.45 -22.68
N TYR A 620 6.12 16.77 -23.38
CA TYR A 620 7.30 15.91 -23.46
C TYR A 620 8.11 15.93 -22.16
N THR A 621 8.15 17.08 -21.48
CA THR A 621 8.86 17.24 -20.20
C THR A 621 8.25 16.38 -19.10
N ASP A 622 6.92 16.34 -19.02
CA ASP A 622 6.16 15.53 -18.06
C ASP A 622 6.41 14.03 -18.30
N LYS A 623 6.41 13.58 -19.56
CA LYS A 623 6.74 12.19 -19.94
C LYS A 623 8.18 11.80 -19.58
N ALA A 624 9.14 12.70 -19.77
CA ALA A 624 10.54 12.46 -19.43
C ALA A 624 10.74 12.31 -17.91
N ILE A 625 10.09 13.14 -17.10
CA ILE A 625 10.15 13.07 -15.63
C ILE A 625 9.43 11.82 -15.12
N LEU A 626 8.28 11.47 -15.71
CA LEU A 626 7.57 10.22 -15.41
C LEU A 626 8.45 9.00 -15.73
N ASN A 627 9.13 8.99 -16.87
CA ASN A 627 10.08 7.94 -17.23
C ASN A 627 11.34 7.92 -16.33
N TYR A 628 11.82 9.08 -15.88
CA TYR A 628 12.89 9.13 -14.89
C TYR A 628 12.46 8.50 -13.56
N SER A 629 11.24 8.80 -13.11
CA SER A 629 10.68 8.27 -11.88
C SER A 629 10.40 6.76 -11.97
N ASN A 630 9.79 6.29 -13.05
CA ASN A 630 9.34 4.90 -13.21
C ASN A 630 10.43 3.99 -13.78
N ASN A 631 11.50 4.52 -14.36
CA ASN A 631 12.61 3.69 -14.84
C ASN A 631 13.91 4.17 -14.20
N TYR A 632 13.91 4.37 -12.89
CA TYR A 632 15.04 4.96 -12.20
C TYR A 632 16.24 3.99 -12.10
N HIS A 633 17.43 4.50 -12.42
CA HIS A 633 18.72 3.87 -12.17
C HIS A 633 19.74 4.94 -11.76
N TRP A 634 20.61 4.65 -10.80
CA TRP A 634 21.62 5.59 -10.28
C TRP A 634 22.57 6.12 -11.37
N GLN A 635 22.79 5.36 -12.45
CA GLN A 635 23.59 5.79 -13.60
C GLN A 635 22.97 6.99 -14.33
N LYS A 636 21.63 7.12 -14.31
CA LYS A 636 20.94 8.31 -14.85
C LYS A 636 21.34 9.55 -14.06
N ASP A 637 21.32 9.48 -12.73
CA ASP A 637 21.76 10.58 -11.86
C ASP A 637 23.22 10.93 -12.10
N LEU A 638 24.09 9.93 -12.21
CA LEU A 638 25.51 10.16 -12.54
C LEU A 638 25.67 10.91 -13.87
N ARG A 639 24.94 10.51 -14.92
CA ARG A 639 24.94 11.18 -16.23
C ARG A 639 24.39 12.61 -16.13
N ILE A 640 23.32 12.83 -15.38
CA ILE A 640 22.72 14.15 -15.19
C ILE A 640 23.69 15.08 -14.45
N ILE A 641 24.34 14.58 -13.39
CA ILE A 641 25.36 15.33 -12.64
C ILE A 641 26.55 15.62 -13.56
N TRP A 642 27.03 14.63 -14.31
CA TRP A 642 28.13 14.82 -15.27
C TRP A 642 27.80 15.90 -16.30
N ASN A 643 26.62 15.84 -16.92
CA ASN A 643 26.17 16.85 -17.88
C ASN A 643 26.00 18.23 -17.25
N PHE A 644 25.52 18.31 -16.01
CA PHE A 644 25.42 19.57 -15.28
C PHE A 644 26.80 20.19 -14.98
N LEU A 645 27.79 19.36 -14.69
CA LEU A 645 29.15 19.80 -14.34
C LEU A 645 30.01 20.10 -15.56
N PHE A 646 29.95 19.27 -16.60
CA PHE A 646 30.90 19.27 -17.72
C PHE A 646 30.24 19.43 -19.10
N GLY A 647 28.91 19.42 -19.18
CA GLY A 647 28.19 19.53 -20.45
C GLY A 647 28.42 20.89 -21.13
N SER A 648 28.75 20.87 -22.41
CA SER A 648 28.73 22.07 -23.26
C SER A 648 27.28 22.51 -23.47
N LYS A 649 27.02 23.82 -23.55
CA LYS A 649 25.68 24.36 -23.88
C LYS A 649 25.17 23.97 -25.28
N LYS A 650 25.91 23.19 -26.06
CA LYS A 650 25.59 22.81 -27.44
C LYS A 650 25.84 21.31 -27.66
N SER A 651 24.97 20.46 -27.12
CA SER A 651 24.51 19.18 -27.71
C SER A 651 23.95 18.25 -26.62
N VAL A 652 22.64 18.29 -26.41
CA VAL A 652 21.80 17.14 -26.00
C VAL A 652 20.46 17.31 -26.67
#